data_AF-A0A9D4Y4Y1-F1
#
_entry.id   AF-A0A9D4Y4Y1-F1
#
_cell.length_a   1.000
_cell.length_b   1.000
_cell.length_c   1.000
_cell.angle_alpha   90.00
_cell.angle_beta   90.00
_cell.angle_gamma   90.00
#
_symmetry.space_group_name_H-M   'P 1'
#
loop_
_entity.id
_entity.type
_entity.pdbx_description
1 polymer ?
#
loop_
_entity_poly.entity_id
_entity_poly.type
_entity_poly.pdbx_seq_one_letter_code
_entity_poly.pdbx_strand_id
1 'polypeptide(L)'
;METQNAEDSTGDVDVNVGGDSPNVDVIGDLEMSVACFSEKVSNLSIFMMNLETLEAEFEGLVIKDEENMDVECVLKGFEFDLLCGVLDSEVRDLGLFLDTLQAGISDAKERVSSFEDWQDRLIESEQCLKMSEEQFYEIKKQSVNFQRFFHSDKKEENGNVEEGGNVQEDNQVLDVKNTMNMETTLRMLEKSLANEIDLEKNFNDSKKIEEKLKHRIASLEDELIQTEEEAIEVWERWSEADNAREILKGISNELLAKLKLSQFNLVGLRKSESELTAKLETYIHQLKSRDVNLDKIIEGKTTQDSEVVYLSEKVCLLEKQLKETECQLVNVKASADEYQQQYNVTCSQITDMDNLIIELKENASNAENRANAAEVQCKVLTETIEELNKELSLLKDSGITSESVELLERQLKEYDLKLQNAVASAEASQEKQKMLYYTIEDMKHVIKDLKSKVSKAESLADSAEEKCIILSESNADLNEEISFLRNRLEYLEGSLRQSEEAKRATAKDIGKRTKVFKSLVTQLALEREHLNKKLSSLASENKILVVKLKQAYKDPSQEVSATLSSEHEDNKSSKTSSANDDEIKSDSTTSDVGTVRRIDAGVLSFKPLLISLFVVVISVATFLYFQGLELNVDDSL
;
A
#
# COMPACT_ATOMS: atom_id res chain seq x y z
N MET A 1 1.11 26.93 33.71
CA MET A 1 2.04 27.68 34.58
C MET A 1 3.43 27.38 34.06
N GLU A 2 4.23 28.41 33.80
CA GLU A 2 5.55 28.26 33.18
C GLU A 2 6.59 27.74 34.19
N THR A 3 7.60 27.02 33.70
CA THR A 3 9.00 27.47 33.76
C THR A 3 9.84 26.69 32.75
N GLN A 4 10.57 27.42 31.91
CA GLN A 4 11.74 26.89 31.20
C GLN A 4 12.90 26.71 32.18
N ASN A 5 13.86 25.86 31.85
CA ASN A 5 15.28 26.15 32.03
C ASN A 5 16.07 25.44 30.93
N ALA A 6 17.15 26.08 30.47
CA ALA A 6 18.12 25.58 29.52
C ALA A 6 19.53 25.69 30.12
N GLU A 7 20.56 25.39 29.32
CA GLU A 7 22.00 25.37 29.67
C GLU A 7 22.44 24.13 30.50
N ASP A 8 23.60 23.51 30.27
CA ASP A 8 24.52 23.45 29.11
C ASP A 8 25.52 22.28 29.35
N SER A 9 26.46 22.05 28.42
CA SER A 9 27.77 21.40 28.60
C SER A 9 27.98 19.92 28.22
N THR A 10 28.49 19.76 26.98
CA THR A 10 29.79 19.13 26.62
C THR A 10 30.12 17.66 26.97
N GLY A 11 30.40 16.88 25.90
CA GLY A 11 31.23 15.66 25.93
C GLY A 11 30.47 14.36 26.26
N ASP A 12 30.68 13.21 25.61
CA ASP A 12 31.67 12.88 24.59
C ASP A 12 31.05 12.22 23.35
N VAL A 13 31.70 12.42 22.21
CA VAL A 13 31.49 11.61 21.01
C VAL A 13 32.46 10.45 21.09
N ASP A 14 31.98 9.25 21.41
CA ASP A 14 32.75 8.03 21.17
C ASP A 14 32.23 7.33 19.91
N VAL A 15 33.03 7.38 18.86
CA VAL A 15 32.76 6.72 17.58
C VAL A 15 33.29 5.29 17.68
N ASN A 16 32.38 4.34 17.89
CA ASN A 16 32.63 2.93 17.63
C ASN A 16 31.59 2.49 16.59
N VAL A 17 31.86 2.67 15.30
CA VAL A 17 32.52 1.65 14.45
C VAL A 17 31.82 0.30 14.58
N GLY A 18 31.14 -0.10 13.50
CA GLY A 18 30.19 -1.20 13.52
C GLY A 18 30.78 -2.54 13.97
N GLY A 19 30.00 -3.22 14.79
CA GLY A 19 30.10 -4.65 15.06
C GLY A 19 28.69 -5.16 15.32
N ASP A 20 28.07 -5.74 14.31
CA ASP A 20 26.76 -6.39 14.43
C ASP A 20 26.88 -7.56 15.42
N SER A 21 26.53 -7.29 16.68
CA SER A 21 26.51 -8.28 17.73
C SER A 21 25.09 -8.87 17.78
N PRO A 22 24.90 -10.18 17.52
CA PRO A 22 23.57 -10.79 17.42
C PRO A 22 22.78 -10.81 18.74
N ASN A 23 23.31 -10.22 19.81
CA ASN A 23 22.58 -9.99 21.06
C ASN A 23 21.84 -8.64 21.09
N VAL A 24 22.17 -7.69 20.20
CA VAL A 24 21.51 -6.36 20.13
C VAL A 24 20.06 -6.52 19.68
N ASP A 25 19.84 -7.23 18.57
CA ASP A 25 18.52 -7.50 18.01
C ASP A 25 17.66 -8.29 19.01
N VAL A 26 18.23 -9.31 19.66
CA VAL A 26 17.51 -10.17 20.63
C VAL A 26 16.94 -9.38 21.82
N ILE A 27 17.64 -8.34 22.29
CA ILE A 27 17.16 -7.53 23.41
C ILE A 27 16.13 -6.50 22.94
N GLY A 28 16.31 -5.91 21.75
CA GLY A 28 15.30 -5.04 21.12
C GLY A 28 13.99 -5.77 20.83
N ASP A 29 14.05 -6.99 20.30
CA ASP A 29 12.91 -7.87 20.06
C ASP A 29 12.18 -8.23 21.37
N LEU A 30 12.95 -8.49 22.44
CA LEU A 30 12.41 -8.80 23.76
C LEU A 30 11.70 -7.59 24.40
N GLU A 31 12.31 -6.40 24.34
CA GLU A 31 11.70 -5.14 24.80
C GLU A 31 10.40 -4.83 24.05
N MET A 32 10.40 -4.97 22.72
CA MET A 32 9.21 -4.80 21.89
C MET A 32 8.11 -5.81 22.27
N SER A 33 8.50 -7.06 22.56
CA SER A 33 7.56 -8.12 22.95
C SER A 33 6.97 -7.90 24.34
N VAL A 34 7.75 -7.37 25.30
CA VAL A 34 7.27 -6.94 26.63
C VAL A 34 6.33 -5.72 26.52
N ALA A 35 6.67 -4.74 25.67
CA ALA A 35 5.80 -3.59 25.43
C ALA A 35 4.45 -4.01 24.81
N CYS A 36 4.48 -4.89 23.82
CA CYS A 36 3.29 -5.49 23.20
C CYS A 36 2.44 -6.27 24.21
N PHE A 37 3.07 -7.06 25.10
CA PHE A 37 2.38 -7.72 26.20
C PHE A 37 1.68 -6.72 27.12
N SER A 38 2.39 -5.68 27.57
CA SER A 38 1.83 -4.65 28.46
C SER A 38 0.68 -3.88 27.80
N GLU A 39 0.76 -3.57 26.51
CA GLU A 39 -0.35 -2.95 25.77
C GLU A 39 -1.56 -3.89 25.70
N LYS A 40 -1.34 -5.18 25.39
CA LYS A 40 -2.42 -6.16 25.29
C LYS A 40 -3.11 -6.39 26.64
N VAL A 41 -2.35 -6.46 27.74
CA VAL A 41 -2.90 -6.51 29.11
C VAL A 41 -3.73 -5.26 29.43
N SER A 42 -3.24 -4.07 29.08
CA SER A 42 -3.99 -2.82 29.30
C SER A 42 -5.30 -2.78 28.50
N ASN A 43 -5.28 -3.22 27.24
CA ASN A 43 -6.48 -3.33 26.42
C ASN A 43 -7.47 -4.36 26.97
N LEU A 44 -6.97 -5.48 27.50
CA LEU A 44 -7.79 -6.52 28.12
C LEU A 44 -8.40 -6.05 29.45
N SER A 45 -7.72 -5.19 30.21
CA SER A 45 -8.27 -4.52 31.40
C SER A 45 -9.44 -3.59 31.04
N ILE A 46 -9.35 -2.84 29.94
CA ILE A 46 -10.46 -2.00 29.45
C ILE A 46 -11.64 -2.88 28.98
N PHE A 47 -11.36 -3.98 28.28
CA PHE A 47 -12.38 -4.94 27.86
C PHE A 47 -13.11 -5.57 29.06
N MET A 48 -12.36 -5.94 30.10
CA MET A 48 -12.89 -6.45 31.36
C MET A 48 -13.81 -5.44 32.07
N MET A 49 -13.42 -4.16 32.16
CA MET A 49 -14.27 -3.11 32.74
C MET A 49 -15.61 -2.94 32.00
N ASN A 50 -15.61 -3.10 30.67
CA ASN A 50 -16.84 -3.10 29.88
C ASN A 50 -17.69 -4.35 30.16
N LEU A 51 -17.05 -5.51 30.39
CA LEU A 51 -17.73 -6.76 30.72
C LEU A 51 -18.35 -6.73 32.13
N GLU A 52 -17.68 -6.15 33.13
CA GLU A 52 -18.25 -5.85 34.45
C GLU A 52 -19.49 -4.93 34.35
N THR A 53 -19.44 -3.96 33.45
CA THR A 53 -20.58 -3.05 33.21
C THR A 53 -21.76 -3.81 32.59
N LEU A 54 -21.49 -4.71 31.64
CA LEU A 54 -22.50 -5.56 30.99
C LEU A 54 -23.10 -6.60 31.97
N GLU A 55 -22.28 -7.17 32.87
CA GLU A 55 -22.74 -8.05 33.95
C GLU A 55 -23.75 -7.32 34.85
N ALA A 56 -23.44 -6.10 35.29
CA ALA A 56 -24.32 -5.29 36.13
C ALA A 56 -25.62 -4.86 35.40
N GLU A 57 -25.57 -4.59 34.09
CA GLU A 57 -26.76 -4.33 33.29
C GLU A 57 -27.63 -5.59 33.13
N PHE A 58 -27.03 -6.76 32.94
CA PHE A 58 -27.71 -8.04 32.82
C PHE A 58 -28.36 -8.48 34.15
N GLU A 59 -27.61 -8.44 35.26
CA GLU A 59 -28.14 -8.70 36.60
C GLU A 59 -29.31 -7.75 36.94
N GLY A 60 -29.17 -6.48 36.55
CA GLY A 60 -30.21 -5.45 36.70
C GLY A 60 -31.44 -5.62 35.79
N LEU A 61 -31.41 -6.53 34.82
CA LEU A 61 -32.56 -6.94 33.99
C LEU A 61 -33.22 -8.21 34.57
N VAL A 62 -32.41 -9.22 34.92
CA VAL A 62 -32.89 -10.48 35.52
C VAL A 62 -33.72 -10.25 36.80
N ILE A 63 -33.35 -9.25 37.61
CA ILE A 63 -34.07 -8.90 38.86
C ILE A 63 -35.42 -8.19 38.62
N LYS A 64 -35.67 -7.63 37.42
CA LYS A 64 -36.87 -6.79 37.17
C LYS A 64 -38.08 -7.55 36.63
N ASP A 65 -37.88 -8.63 35.88
CA ASP A 65 -38.93 -9.30 35.11
C ASP A 65 -39.05 -10.82 35.42
N GLU A 66 -39.20 -11.19 36.70
CA GLU A 66 -39.42 -12.58 37.13
C GLU A 66 -40.67 -13.25 36.48
N GLU A 67 -41.64 -12.47 35.98
CA GLU A 67 -42.89 -13.00 35.42
C GLU A 67 -42.89 -13.23 33.89
N ASN A 68 -41.95 -12.66 33.11
CA ASN A 68 -41.78 -12.98 31.68
C ASN A 68 -40.33 -12.72 31.21
N MET A 69 -39.60 -13.78 30.87
CA MET A 69 -38.28 -13.67 30.21
C MET A 69 -38.43 -13.00 28.84
N ASP A 70 -38.04 -11.73 28.74
CA ASP A 70 -38.02 -11.00 27.48
C ASP A 70 -36.90 -11.48 26.55
N VAL A 71 -37.13 -11.35 25.24
CA VAL A 71 -36.16 -11.72 24.20
C VAL A 71 -34.89 -10.87 24.30
N GLU A 72 -34.99 -9.60 24.75
CA GLU A 72 -33.81 -8.75 24.97
C GLU A 72 -32.91 -9.28 26.10
N CYS A 73 -33.49 -9.85 27.17
CA CYS A 73 -32.73 -10.48 28.25
C CYS A 73 -31.98 -11.72 27.75
N VAL A 74 -32.64 -12.57 26.94
CA VAL A 74 -32.01 -13.76 26.34
C VAL A 74 -30.86 -13.37 25.40
N LEU A 75 -31.04 -12.34 24.57
CA LEU A 75 -30.01 -11.86 23.65
C LEU A 75 -28.79 -11.28 24.39
N LYS A 76 -29.01 -10.45 25.42
CA LYS A 76 -27.92 -9.89 26.25
C LYS A 76 -27.18 -10.97 27.04
N GLY A 77 -27.87 -12.01 27.49
CA GLY A 77 -27.24 -13.17 28.12
C GLY A 77 -26.30 -13.93 27.17
N PHE A 78 -26.70 -14.12 25.90
CA PHE A 78 -25.83 -14.70 24.88
C PHE A 78 -24.68 -13.79 24.46
N GLU A 79 -24.89 -12.48 24.40
CA GLU A 79 -23.82 -11.50 24.15
C GLU A 79 -22.77 -11.54 25.25
N PHE A 80 -23.20 -11.55 26.52
CA PHE A 80 -22.32 -11.66 27.68
C PHE A 80 -21.55 -12.98 27.72
N ASP A 81 -22.20 -14.13 27.49
CA ASP A 81 -21.55 -15.46 27.43
C ASP A 81 -20.49 -15.54 26.32
N LEU A 82 -20.80 -15.01 25.12
CA LEU A 82 -19.84 -14.96 24.01
C LEU A 82 -18.62 -14.08 24.35
N LEU A 83 -18.83 -12.92 24.98
CA LEU A 83 -17.75 -12.01 25.39
C LEU A 83 -16.89 -12.60 26.52
N CYS A 84 -17.50 -13.36 27.45
CA CYS A 84 -16.76 -14.15 28.43
C CYS A 84 -15.89 -15.23 27.76
N GLY A 85 -16.42 -15.94 26.76
CA GLY A 85 -15.65 -16.93 25.99
C GLY A 85 -14.47 -16.31 25.21
N VAL A 86 -14.63 -15.09 24.70
CA VAL A 86 -13.55 -14.31 24.07
C VAL A 86 -12.49 -13.90 25.12
N LEU A 87 -12.92 -13.39 26.28
CA LEU A 87 -12.02 -13.06 27.39
C LEU A 87 -11.20 -14.27 27.84
N ASP A 88 -11.84 -15.41 28.12
CA ASP A 88 -11.18 -16.65 28.56
C ASP A 88 -10.18 -17.18 27.51
N SER A 89 -10.46 -16.99 26.21
CA SER A 89 -9.53 -17.36 25.15
C SER A 89 -8.31 -16.45 25.13
N GLU A 90 -8.52 -15.13 25.16
CA GLU A 90 -7.44 -14.14 25.13
C GLU A 90 -6.57 -14.22 26.39
N VAL A 91 -7.15 -14.38 27.58
CA VAL A 91 -6.43 -14.62 28.84
C VAL A 91 -5.56 -15.88 28.77
N ARG A 92 -6.05 -16.96 28.14
CA ARG A 92 -5.29 -18.20 28.01
C ARG A 92 -4.10 -18.04 27.05
N ASP A 93 -4.33 -17.45 25.89
CA ASP A 93 -3.32 -17.30 24.86
C ASP A 93 -2.24 -16.28 25.28
N LEU A 94 -2.64 -15.20 25.95
CA LEU A 94 -1.74 -14.23 26.58
C LEU A 94 -0.93 -14.83 27.74
N GLY A 95 -1.47 -15.82 28.46
CA GLY A 95 -0.74 -16.60 29.46
C GLY A 95 0.39 -17.44 28.86
N LEU A 96 0.17 -18.09 27.72
CA LEU A 96 1.21 -18.83 27.00
C LEU A 96 2.31 -17.90 26.45
N PHE A 97 1.94 -16.67 26.07
CA PHE A 97 2.89 -15.65 25.66
C PHE A 97 3.71 -15.11 26.84
N LEU A 98 3.12 -14.94 28.04
CA LEU A 98 3.83 -14.61 29.27
C LEU A 98 4.88 -15.69 29.64
N ASP A 99 4.51 -16.97 29.59
CA ASP A 99 5.45 -18.09 29.84
C ASP A 99 6.66 -18.02 28.88
N THR A 100 6.40 -17.65 27.61
CA THR A 100 7.43 -17.47 26.57
C THR A 100 8.33 -16.26 26.85
N LEU A 101 7.77 -15.14 27.30
CA LEU A 101 8.52 -13.94 27.68
C LEU A 101 9.38 -14.16 28.92
N GLN A 102 8.88 -14.85 29.94
CA GLN A 102 9.64 -15.19 31.15
C GLN A 102 10.83 -16.12 30.82
N ALA A 103 10.64 -17.08 29.92
CA ALA A 103 11.74 -17.89 29.39
C ALA A 103 12.76 -17.04 28.61
N GLY A 104 12.28 -16.12 27.77
CA GLY A 104 13.12 -15.20 26.99
C GLY A 104 13.97 -14.26 27.85
N ILE A 105 13.39 -13.66 28.89
CA ILE A 105 14.13 -12.84 29.87
C ILE A 105 15.16 -13.69 30.63
N SER A 106 14.79 -14.90 31.06
CA SER A 106 15.69 -15.79 31.79
C SER A 106 16.92 -16.19 30.96
N ASP A 107 16.72 -16.50 29.68
CA ASP A 107 17.80 -16.83 28.74
C ASP A 107 18.64 -15.59 28.38
N ALA A 108 18.02 -14.43 28.12
CA ALA A 108 18.73 -13.17 27.90
C ALA A 108 19.61 -12.81 29.12
N LYS A 109 19.13 -13.05 30.35
CA LYS A 109 19.84 -12.80 31.61
C LYS A 109 21.10 -13.65 31.77
N GLU A 110 21.11 -14.88 31.24
CA GLU A 110 22.30 -15.71 31.16
C GLU A 110 23.32 -15.12 30.16
N ARG A 111 22.87 -14.75 28.96
CA ARG A 111 23.73 -14.18 27.89
C ARG A 111 24.33 -12.81 28.24
N VAL A 112 23.59 -11.96 28.93
CA VAL A 112 23.90 -10.53 29.18
C VAL A 112 24.76 -10.29 30.43
N SER A 113 25.07 -11.35 31.18
CA SER A 113 25.93 -11.34 32.38
C SER A 113 27.36 -10.74 32.23
N SER A 114 27.75 -10.33 31.02
CA SER A 114 29.09 -9.83 30.67
C SER A 114 29.17 -8.37 30.19
N PHE A 115 28.04 -7.65 30.06
CA PHE A 115 28.01 -6.26 29.60
C PHE A 115 27.04 -5.40 30.44
N GLU A 116 27.50 -4.27 30.98
CA GLU A 116 26.73 -3.44 31.93
C GLU A 116 25.54 -2.72 31.26
N ASP A 117 25.75 -2.00 30.14
CA ASP A 117 24.68 -1.26 29.42
C ASP A 117 23.44 -2.11 29.06
N TRP A 118 23.64 -3.41 28.81
CA TRP A 118 22.57 -4.34 28.44
C TRP A 118 21.86 -4.91 29.67
N GLN A 119 22.48 -4.91 30.85
CA GLN A 119 21.85 -5.32 32.10
C GLN A 119 20.79 -4.30 32.53
N ASP A 120 21.07 -3.01 32.44
CA ASP A 120 20.11 -1.96 32.82
C ASP A 120 18.83 -2.04 31.98
N ARG A 121 18.96 -2.17 30.64
CA ARG A 121 17.83 -2.38 29.72
C ARG A 121 17.04 -3.67 30.00
N LEU A 122 17.74 -4.76 30.33
CA LEU A 122 17.09 -6.03 30.70
C LEU A 122 16.37 -5.92 32.05
N ILE A 123 16.89 -5.14 32.99
CA ILE A 123 16.26 -4.86 34.28
C ILE A 123 15.01 -3.99 34.10
N GLU A 124 15.04 -2.99 33.21
CA GLU A 124 13.87 -2.17 32.89
C GLU A 124 12.75 -2.99 32.24
N SER A 125 13.08 -3.88 31.30
CA SER A 125 12.09 -4.80 30.69
C SER A 125 11.58 -5.87 31.67
N GLU A 126 12.42 -6.41 32.57
CA GLU A 126 12.00 -7.30 33.67
C GLU A 126 11.03 -6.58 34.64
N GLN A 127 11.25 -5.31 34.94
CA GLN A 127 10.33 -4.49 35.74
C GLN A 127 9.01 -4.19 35.00
N CYS A 128 9.07 -3.86 33.71
CA CYS A 128 7.89 -3.59 32.88
C CYS A 128 7.01 -4.84 32.71
N LEU A 129 7.63 -6.00 32.46
CA LEU A 129 6.90 -7.28 32.42
C LEU A 129 6.25 -7.58 33.77
N LYS A 130 6.95 -7.37 34.88
CA LYS A 130 6.39 -7.64 36.21
C LYS A 130 5.15 -6.78 36.52
N MET A 131 5.18 -5.49 36.18
CA MET A 131 4.03 -4.59 36.38
C MET A 131 2.80 -5.01 35.56
N SER A 132 3.01 -5.50 34.34
CA SER A 132 1.94 -6.00 33.47
C SER A 132 1.50 -7.42 33.83
N GLU A 133 2.38 -8.27 34.35
CA GLU A 133 2.05 -9.60 34.89
C GLU A 133 1.13 -9.50 36.12
N GLU A 134 1.36 -8.53 37.02
CA GLU A 134 0.47 -8.27 38.16
C GLU A 134 -0.95 -7.90 37.71
N GLN A 135 -1.08 -7.05 36.68
CA GLN A 135 -2.39 -6.72 36.08
C GLN A 135 -3.03 -7.93 35.39
N PHE A 136 -2.24 -8.70 34.63
CA PHE A 136 -2.70 -9.90 33.94
C PHE A 136 -3.25 -10.97 34.91
N TYR A 137 -2.64 -11.17 36.08
CA TYR A 137 -3.17 -12.12 37.07
C TYR A 137 -4.48 -11.66 37.70
N GLU A 138 -4.69 -10.36 37.91
CA GLU A 138 -5.97 -9.87 38.41
C GLU A 138 -7.07 -10.06 37.35
N ILE A 139 -6.80 -9.78 36.08
CA ILE A 139 -7.69 -10.10 34.95
C ILE A 139 -7.99 -11.61 34.92
N LYS A 140 -6.97 -12.47 34.94
CA LYS A 140 -7.11 -13.93 34.92
C LYS A 140 -7.95 -14.46 36.09
N LYS A 141 -7.84 -13.84 37.26
CA LYS A 141 -8.63 -14.14 38.46
C LYS A 141 -10.09 -13.69 38.32
N GLN A 142 -10.34 -12.55 37.70
CA GLN A 142 -11.69 -12.01 37.47
C GLN A 142 -12.44 -12.75 36.36
N SER A 143 -11.74 -13.20 35.30
CA SER A 143 -12.30 -14.06 34.23
C SER A 143 -13.03 -15.30 34.80
N VAL A 144 -12.40 -15.96 35.77
CA VAL A 144 -12.94 -17.15 36.46
C VAL A 144 -14.17 -16.83 37.33
N ASN A 145 -14.42 -15.57 37.69
CA ASN A 145 -15.62 -15.17 38.41
C ASN A 145 -16.83 -15.06 37.46
N PHE A 146 -16.68 -14.47 36.27
CA PHE A 146 -17.77 -14.43 35.28
C PHE A 146 -18.24 -15.84 34.88
N GLN A 147 -17.30 -16.77 34.70
CA GLN A 147 -17.60 -18.18 34.44
C GLN A 147 -18.37 -18.87 35.60
N ARG A 148 -18.27 -18.35 36.83
CA ARG A 148 -19.05 -18.85 37.98
C ARG A 148 -20.49 -18.34 37.98
N PHE A 149 -20.76 -17.17 37.39
CA PHE A 149 -22.09 -16.55 37.36
C PHE A 149 -23.14 -17.52 36.78
N PHE A 150 -22.87 -18.09 35.60
CA PHE A 150 -23.72 -19.10 34.93
C PHE A 150 -23.73 -20.50 35.56
N HIS A 151 -22.83 -20.81 36.51
CA HIS A 151 -22.73 -22.12 37.15
C HIS A 151 -23.30 -22.15 38.59
N SER A 152 -23.82 -21.03 39.09
CA SER A 152 -24.24 -20.87 40.49
C SER A 152 -25.55 -21.60 40.87
N ASP A 153 -26.41 -21.92 39.89
CA ASP A 153 -27.73 -22.58 40.08
C ASP A 153 -27.71 -24.01 40.69
N LYS A 154 -26.53 -24.54 41.07
CA LYS A 154 -26.39 -25.88 41.66
C LYS A 154 -25.39 -25.96 42.82
N LYS A 155 -25.46 -25.05 43.81
CA LYS A 155 -24.96 -25.36 45.17
C LYS A 155 -25.41 -24.38 46.26
N GLU A 156 -26.60 -24.62 46.82
CA GLU A 156 -26.95 -24.07 48.14
C GLU A 156 -27.70 -25.09 49.01
N GLU A 157 -26.98 -26.13 49.47
CA GLU A 157 -27.34 -26.83 50.70
C GLU A 157 -26.09 -27.49 51.32
N ASN A 158 -25.54 -26.85 52.36
CA ASN A 158 -24.91 -27.47 53.53
C ASN A 158 -24.35 -26.38 54.46
N GLY A 159 -25.10 -26.06 55.51
CA GLY A 159 -24.65 -25.15 56.56
C GLY A 159 -23.59 -25.79 57.46
N ASN A 160 -22.60 -24.98 57.85
CA ASN A 160 -21.53 -25.37 58.78
C ASN A 160 -22.05 -25.75 60.17
N VAL A 161 -21.47 -26.79 60.78
CA VAL A 161 -21.23 -26.86 62.24
C VAL A 161 -19.92 -27.63 62.49
N GLU A 162 -19.00 -27.02 63.23
CA GLU A 162 -17.81 -27.69 63.77
C GLU A 162 -18.08 -28.38 65.12
N GLU A 163 -17.13 -29.25 65.51
CA GLU A 163 -16.74 -29.53 66.91
C GLU A 163 -17.59 -30.50 67.77
N GLY A 164 -16.92 -31.55 68.24
CA GLY A 164 -16.82 -31.82 69.68
C GLY A 164 -17.94 -32.57 70.42
N GLY A 165 -17.73 -33.87 70.65
CA GLY A 165 -17.73 -34.38 72.04
C GLY A 165 -19.05 -34.75 72.73
N ASN A 166 -19.41 -36.03 72.59
CA ASN A 166 -19.87 -36.94 73.66
C ASN A 166 -21.18 -36.71 74.48
N VAL A 167 -22.06 -37.72 74.33
CA VAL A 167 -22.80 -38.45 75.41
C VAL A 167 -23.99 -37.76 76.09
N GLN A 168 -25.21 -38.27 75.85
CA GLN A 168 -25.84 -39.23 76.77
C GLN A 168 -26.90 -40.12 76.08
N GLU A 169 -27.13 -41.31 76.63
CA GLU A 169 -27.96 -42.40 76.11
C GLU A 169 -29.48 -42.13 76.12
N ASP A 170 -30.22 -42.74 75.19
CA ASP A 170 -31.36 -43.58 75.60
C ASP A 170 -31.61 -44.74 74.61
N ASN A 171 -31.76 -45.96 75.15
CA ASN A 171 -31.76 -47.22 74.41
C ASN A 171 -33.16 -47.81 74.29
N GLN A 172 -33.91 -47.48 73.21
CA GLN A 172 -35.03 -48.32 72.72
C GLN A 172 -35.63 -47.98 71.34
N VAL A 173 -35.32 -46.83 70.72
CA VAL A 173 -35.99 -46.37 69.49
C VAL A 173 -35.29 -46.83 68.18
N LEU A 174 -34.06 -47.35 68.26
CA LEU A 174 -33.20 -47.57 67.09
C LEU A 174 -33.61 -48.74 66.19
N ASP A 175 -34.22 -49.80 66.71
CA ASP A 175 -34.43 -51.05 65.95
C ASP A 175 -35.57 -50.94 64.92
N VAL A 176 -36.74 -50.41 65.33
CA VAL A 176 -37.86 -50.12 64.41
C VAL A 176 -37.55 -48.96 63.46
N LYS A 177 -36.76 -47.98 63.91
CA LYS A 177 -36.34 -46.86 63.06
C LYS A 177 -35.35 -47.32 61.99
N ASN A 178 -34.39 -48.18 62.30
CA ASN A 178 -33.45 -48.71 61.31
C ASN A 178 -34.12 -49.60 60.27
N THR A 179 -35.12 -50.40 60.66
CA THR A 179 -35.87 -51.26 59.72
C THR A 179 -36.79 -50.44 58.80
N MET A 180 -37.54 -49.46 59.32
CA MET A 180 -38.31 -48.53 58.48
C MET A 180 -37.42 -47.67 57.57
N ASN A 181 -36.27 -47.21 58.07
CA ASN A 181 -35.29 -46.49 57.27
C ASN A 181 -34.78 -47.38 56.13
N MET A 182 -34.43 -48.63 56.39
CA MET A 182 -33.89 -49.55 55.38
C MET A 182 -34.91 -49.91 54.30
N GLU A 183 -36.18 -50.12 54.64
CA GLU A 183 -37.25 -50.31 53.65
C GLU A 183 -37.45 -49.05 52.79
N THR A 184 -37.40 -47.86 53.41
CA THR A 184 -37.51 -46.58 52.69
C THR A 184 -36.30 -46.35 51.77
N THR A 185 -35.08 -46.67 52.22
CA THR A 185 -33.86 -46.62 51.41
C THR A 185 -33.92 -47.58 50.23
N LEU A 186 -34.37 -48.82 50.42
CA LEU A 186 -34.54 -49.78 49.32
C LEU A 186 -35.55 -49.26 48.28
N ARG A 187 -36.70 -48.74 48.71
CA ARG A 187 -37.70 -48.16 47.80
C ARG A 187 -37.19 -46.92 47.06
N MET A 188 -36.33 -46.11 47.69
CA MET A 188 -35.66 -45.00 47.02
C MET A 188 -34.61 -45.46 46.01
N LEU A 189 -33.86 -46.53 46.30
CA LEU A 189 -32.90 -47.13 45.38
C LEU A 189 -33.60 -47.79 44.18
N GLU A 190 -34.71 -48.51 44.39
CA GLU A 190 -35.55 -49.06 43.30
C GLU A 190 -36.09 -47.95 42.39
N LYS A 191 -36.57 -46.84 42.96
CA LYS A 191 -37.02 -45.67 42.19
C LYS A 191 -35.86 -44.98 41.47
N SER A 192 -34.68 -44.91 42.08
CA SER A 192 -33.48 -44.35 41.46
C SER A 192 -33.03 -45.20 40.26
N LEU A 193 -33.03 -46.53 40.40
CA LEU A 193 -32.66 -47.46 39.33
C LEU A 193 -33.66 -47.43 38.17
N ALA A 194 -34.97 -47.33 38.47
CA ALA A 194 -35.99 -47.17 37.43
C ALA A 194 -35.78 -45.85 36.64
N ASN A 195 -35.52 -44.74 37.36
CA ASN A 195 -35.19 -43.46 36.73
C ASN A 195 -33.89 -43.52 35.91
N GLU A 196 -32.87 -44.24 36.37
CA GLU A 196 -31.59 -44.42 35.67
C GLU A 196 -31.77 -45.19 34.35
N ILE A 197 -32.58 -46.25 34.34
CA ILE A 197 -32.93 -47.01 33.13
C ILE A 197 -33.72 -46.14 32.13
N ASP A 198 -34.69 -45.36 32.60
CA ASP A 198 -35.45 -44.43 31.73
C ASP A 198 -34.56 -43.30 31.20
N LEU A 199 -33.60 -42.79 31.99
CA LEU A 199 -32.60 -41.82 31.55
C LEU A 199 -31.66 -42.41 30.48
N GLU A 200 -31.16 -43.63 30.67
CA GLU A 200 -30.30 -44.30 29.68
C GLU A 200 -31.07 -44.62 28.39
N LYS A 201 -32.36 -44.96 28.48
CA LYS A 201 -33.23 -45.07 27.30
C LYS A 201 -33.37 -43.74 26.56
N ASN A 202 -33.69 -42.66 27.28
CA ASN A 202 -33.82 -41.33 26.69
C ASN A 202 -32.49 -40.84 26.06
N PHE A 203 -31.35 -41.17 26.67
CA PHE A 203 -30.02 -40.90 26.13
C PHE A 203 -29.78 -41.65 24.80
N ASN A 204 -30.15 -42.93 24.73
CA ASN A 204 -30.04 -43.72 23.50
C ASN A 204 -30.99 -43.22 22.39
N ASP A 205 -32.22 -42.83 22.72
CA ASP A 205 -33.16 -42.21 21.78
C ASP A 205 -32.63 -40.84 21.29
N SER A 206 -32.05 -40.02 22.17
CA SER A 206 -31.39 -38.76 21.83
C SER A 206 -30.21 -38.96 20.88
N LYS A 207 -29.33 -39.93 21.16
CA LYS A 207 -28.19 -40.27 20.30
C LYS A 207 -28.63 -40.71 18.89
N LYS A 208 -29.73 -41.45 18.79
CA LYS A 208 -30.31 -41.84 17.49
C LYS A 208 -30.87 -40.64 16.71
N ILE A 209 -31.39 -39.64 17.40
CA ILE A 209 -31.82 -38.37 16.79
C ILE A 209 -30.59 -37.57 16.32
N GLU A 210 -29.54 -37.48 17.14
CA GLU A 210 -28.25 -36.85 16.79
C GLU A 210 -27.64 -37.49 15.54
N GLU A 211 -27.53 -38.82 15.48
CA GLU A 211 -27.04 -39.55 14.31
C GLU A 211 -27.89 -39.24 13.06
N LYS A 212 -29.23 -39.20 13.18
CA LYS A 212 -30.11 -38.84 12.06
C LYS A 212 -29.93 -37.38 11.61
N LEU A 213 -29.75 -36.45 12.55
CA LEU A 213 -29.48 -35.05 12.23
C LEU A 213 -28.14 -34.90 11.52
N LYS A 214 -27.10 -35.61 11.96
CA LYS A 214 -25.77 -35.61 11.32
C LYS A 214 -25.81 -36.08 9.87
N HIS A 215 -26.55 -37.16 9.57
CA HIS A 215 -26.74 -37.61 8.18
C HIS A 215 -27.53 -36.58 7.35
N ARG A 216 -28.50 -35.89 7.94
CA ARG A 216 -29.27 -34.84 7.25
C ARG A 216 -28.44 -33.58 6.99
N ILE A 217 -27.56 -33.21 7.92
CA ILE A 217 -26.63 -32.09 7.76
C ILE A 217 -25.68 -32.39 6.59
N ALA A 218 -25.00 -33.53 6.59
CA ALA A 218 -24.11 -33.93 5.49
C ALA A 218 -24.84 -33.95 4.12
N SER A 219 -26.06 -34.50 4.07
CA SER A 219 -26.87 -34.49 2.85
C SER A 219 -27.28 -33.10 2.37
N LEU A 220 -27.43 -32.12 3.27
CA LEU A 220 -27.74 -30.73 2.93
C LEU A 220 -26.48 -29.94 2.59
N GLU A 221 -25.32 -30.30 3.14
CA GLU A 221 -24.01 -29.77 2.76
C GLU A 221 -23.67 -30.20 1.33
N ASP A 222 -23.85 -31.48 0.98
CA ASP A 222 -23.67 -31.98 -0.40
C ASP A 222 -24.65 -31.30 -1.39
N GLU A 223 -25.93 -31.15 -1.03
CA GLU A 223 -26.93 -30.44 -1.85
C GLU A 223 -26.58 -28.96 -2.02
N LEU A 224 -26.11 -28.29 -0.96
CA LEU A 224 -25.67 -26.90 -1.00
C LEU A 224 -24.49 -26.73 -1.97
N ILE A 225 -23.45 -27.56 -1.85
CA ILE A 225 -22.27 -27.55 -2.74
C ILE A 225 -22.69 -27.71 -4.20
N GLN A 226 -23.57 -28.68 -4.50
CA GLN A 226 -24.08 -28.85 -5.86
C GLN A 226 -24.81 -27.59 -6.37
N THR A 227 -25.68 -26.98 -5.56
CA THR A 227 -26.37 -25.75 -5.97
C THR A 227 -25.45 -24.54 -6.11
N GLU A 228 -24.35 -24.49 -5.36
CA GLU A 228 -23.31 -23.46 -5.49
C GLU A 228 -22.52 -23.63 -6.80
N GLU A 229 -22.11 -24.85 -7.14
CA GLU A 229 -21.45 -25.16 -8.42
C GLU A 229 -22.37 -24.84 -9.62
N GLU A 230 -23.64 -25.26 -9.57
CA GLU A 230 -24.65 -24.93 -10.61
C GLU A 230 -24.87 -23.41 -10.73
N ALA A 231 -24.87 -22.67 -9.62
CA ALA A 231 -24.98 -21.21 -9.64
C ALA A 231 -23.75 -20.56 -10.28
N ILE A 232 -22.54 -21.00 -9.91
CA ILE A 232 -21.28 -20.49 -10.49
C ILE A 232 -21.27 -20.68 -12.01
N GLU A 233 -21.65 -21.86 -12.50
CA GLU A 233 -21.69 -22.14 -13.95
C GLU A 233 -22.72 -21.23 -14.68
N VAL A 234 -23.88 -20.98 -14.06
CA VAL A 234 -24.89 -20.05 -14.61
C VAL A 234 -24.38 -18.60 -14.62
N TRP A 235 -23.67 -18.15 -13.57
CA TRP A 235 -23.07 -16.83 -13.51
C TRP A 235 -21.96 -16.64 -14.54
N GLU A 236 -21.10 -17.65 -14.74
CA GLU A 236 -20.06 -17.64 -15.78
C GLU A 236 -20.68 -17.54 -17.17
N ARG A 237 -21.62 -18.44 -17.52
CA ARG A 237 -22.34 -18.40 -18.80
C ARG A 237 -23.09 -17.08 -19.03
N TRP A 238 -23.63 -16.45 -17.98
CA TRP A 238 -24.28 -15.14 -18.07
C TRP A 238 -23.27 -14.00 -18.33
N SER A 239 -22.12 -14.02 -17.65
CA SER A 239 -21.04 -13.05 -17.86
C SER A 239 -20.45 -13.14 -19.26
N GLU A 240 -20.25 -14.35 -19.79
CA GLU A 240 -19.85 -14.58 -21.18
C GLU A 240 -20.87 -13.99 -22.17
N ALA A 241 -22.17 -14.22 -21.93
CA ALA A 241 -23.24 -13.69 -22.76
C ALA A 241 -23.32 -12.15 -22.72
N ASP A 242 -23.08 -11.51 -21.57
CA ASP A 242 -23.07 -10.05 -21.47
C ASP A 242 -21.85 -9.42 -22.17
N ASN A 243 -20.68 -10.06 -22.06
CA ASN A 243 -19.48 -9.67 -22.82
C ASN A 243 -19.72 -9.80 -24.34
N ALA A 244 -20.29 -10.91 -24.79
CA ALA A 244 -20.66 -11.12 -26.19
C ALA A 244 -21.68 -10.06 -26.68
N ARG A 245 -22.65 -9.70 -25.84
CA ARG A 245 -23.63 -8.63 -26.11
C ARG A 245 -22.95 -7.27 -26.29
N GLU A 246 -21.99 -6.92 -25.44
CA GLU A 246 -21.28 -5.63 -25.54
C GLU A 246 -20.35 -5.57 -26.77
N ILE A 247 -19.69 -6.68 -27.12
CA ILE A 247 -18.92 -6.81 -28.38
C ILE A 247 -19.84 -6.62 -29.60
N LEU A 248 -20.98 -7.31 -29.65
CA LEU A 248 -21.96 -7.18 -30.74
C LEU A 248 -22.54 -5.76 -30.85
N LYS A 249 -22.78 -5.11 -29.71
CA LYS A 249 -23.18 -3.70 -29.63
C LYS A 249 -22.09 -2.76 -30.16
N GLY A 250 -20.82 -3.02 -29.85
CA GLY A 250 -19.67 -2.31 -30.44
C GLY A 250 -19.65 -2.43 -31.97
N ILE A 251 -19.74 -3.65 -32.50
CA ILE A 251 -19.78 -3.92 -33.96
C ILE A 251 -21.00 -3.23 -34.60
N SER A 252 -22.18 -3.31 -33.99
CA SER A 252 -23.41 -2.68 -34.47
C SER A 252 -23.27 -1.15 -34.57
N ASN A 253 -22.67 -0.51 -33.55
CA ASN A 253 -22.39 0.92 -33.56
C ASN A 253 -21.40 1.33 -34.65
N GLU A 254 -20.35 0.54 -34.89
CA GLU A 254 -19.39 0.79 -35.96
C GLU A 254 -20.04 0.66 -37.35
N LEU A 255 -20.86 -0.38 -37.56
CA LEU A 255 -21.63 -0.56 -38.79
C LEU A 255 -22.62 0.58 -39.03
N LEU A 256 -23.31 1.04 -37.97
CA LEU A 256 -24.20 2.20 -38.04
C LEU A 256 -23.45 3.50 -38.38
N ALA A 257 -22.24 3.69 -37.86
CA ALA A 257 -21.39 4.83 -38.22
C ALA A 257 -20.95 4.77 -39.69
N LYS A 258 -20.52 3.59 -40.18
CA LYS A 258 -20.18 3.37 -41.59
C LYS A 258 -21.38 3.60 -42.52
N LEU A 259 -22.58 3.17 -42.12
CA LEU A 259 -23.82 3.40 -42.87
C LEU A 259 -24.21 4.88 -42.94
N LYS A 260 -24.09 5.62 -41.83
CA LYS A 260 -24.31 7.09 -41.82
C LYS A 260 -23.32 7.82 -42.72
N LEU A 261 -22.04 7.40 -42.71
CA LEU A 261 -21.01 7.97 -43.57
C LEU A 261 -21.26 7.66 -45.05
N SER A 262 -21.65 6.42 -45.40
CA SER A 262 -21.97 6.07 -46.79
C SER A 262 -23.23 6.79 -47.28
N GLN A 263 -24.26 6.95 -46.45
CA GLN A 263 -25.44 7.75 -46.75
C GLN A 263 -25.08 9.23 -47.01
N PHE A 264 -24.22 9.83 -46.18
CA PHE A 264 -23.72 11.18 -46.40
C PHE A 264 -22.95 11.31 -47.72
N ASN A 265 -22.05 10.36 -48.00
CA ASN A 265 -21.28 10.33 -49.25
C ASN A 265 -22.19 10.19 -50.49
N LEU A 266 -23.24 9.36 -50.42
CA LEU A 266 -24.23 9.21 -51.49
C LEU A 266 -25.02 10.51 -51.75
N VAL A 267 -25.35 11.27 -50.70
CA VAL A 267 -25.99 12.60 -50.85
C VAL A 267 -25.03 13.60 -51.52
N GLY A 268 -23.75 13.57 -51.14
CA GLY A 268 -22.70 14.38 -51.79
C GLY A 268 -22.51 14.03 -53.27
N LEU A 269 -22.42 12.74 -53.58
CA LEU A 269 -22.29 12.24 -54.96
C LEU A 269 -23.50 12.64 -55.81
N ARG A 270 -24.74 12.42 -55.33
CA ARG A 270 -25.97 12.83 -56.03
C ARG A 270 -26.00 14.33 -56.34
N LYS A 271 -25.48 15.17 -55.43
CA LYS A 271 -25.34 16.60 -55.70
C LYS A 271 -24.34 16.85 -56.84
N SER A 272 -23.15 16.25 -56.76
CA SER A 272 -22.12 16.41 -57.80
C SER A 272 -22.56 15.89 -59.17
N GLU A 273 -23.32 14.80 -59.20
CA GLU A 273 -23.99 14.25 -60.38
C GLU A 273 -24.96 15.27 -60.97
N SER A 274 -25.87 15.83 -60.17
CA SER A 274 -26.83 16.85 -60.64
C SER A 274 -26.14 18.10 -61.20
N GLU A 275 -25.02 18.53 -60.62
CA GLU A 275 -24.20 19.63 -61.13
C GLU A 275 -23.52 19.28 -62.47
N LEU A 276 -23.09 18.03 -62.66
CA LEU A 276 -22.53 17.53 -63.92
C LEU A 276 -23.61 17.39 -65.00
N THR A 277 -24.81 16.89 -64.66
CA THR A 277 -25.94 16.80 -65.59
C THR A 277 -26.33 18.18 -66.13
N ALA A 278 -26.43 19.19 -65.25
CA ALA A 278 -26.74 20.57 -65.66
C ALA A 278 -25.65 21.18 -66.58
N LYS A 279 -24.36 20.88 -66.30
CA LYS A 279 -23.25 21.28 -67.18
C LYS A 279 -23.34 20.57 -68.54
N LEU A 280 -23.63 19.28 -68.57
CA LEU A 280 -23.77 18.49 -69.80
C LEU A 280 -24.93 19.00 -70.66
N GLU A 281 -26.09 19.27 -70.06
CA GLU A 281 -27.25 19.84 -70.76
C GLU A 281 -26.91 21.21 -71.38
N THR A 282 -26.16 22.05 -70.65
CA THR A 282 -25.63 23.32 -71.17
C THR A 282 -24.70 23.10 -72.38
N TYR A 283 -23.79 22.13 -72.34
CA TYR A 283 -22.92 21.79 -73.48
C TYR A 283 -23.71 21.24 -74.67
N ILE A 284 -24.74 20.42 -74.45
CA ILE A 284 -25.62 19.91 -75.51
C ILE A 284 -26.35 21.07 -76.21
N HIS A 285 -26.83 22.07 -75.47
CA HIS A 285 -27.40 23.28 -76.05
C HIS A 285 -26.38 24.09 -76.87
N GLN A 286 -25.14 24.22 -76.39
CA GLN A 286 -24.06 24.88 -77.15
C GLN A 286 -23.73 24.12 -78.44
N LEU A 287 -23.63 22.79 -78.41
CA LEU A 287 -23.38 21.95 -79.59
C LEU A 287 -24.51 22.07 -80.61
N LYS A 288 -25.79 21.97 -80.20
CA LYS A 288 -26.94 22.19 -81.10
C LYS A 288 -26.92 23.58 -81.75
N SER A 289 -26.51 24.62 -81.01
CA SER A 289 -26.34 25.97 -81.59
C SER A 289 -25.18 26.07 -82.58
N ARG A 290 -24.18 25.20 -82.44
CA ARG A 290 -22.99 25.15 -83.29
C ARG A 290 -23.22 24.29 -84.54
N ASP A 291 -24.00 23.22 -84.46
CA ASP A 291 -24.44 22.44 -85.64
C ASP A 291 -25.26 23.30 -86.61
N VAL A 292 -26.20 24.11 -86.10
CA VAL A 292 -26.97 25.10 -86.90
C VAL A 292 -26.07 26.16 -87.57
N ASN A 293 -24.83 26.34 -87.09
CA ASN A 293 -23.82 27.18 -87.73
C ASN A 293 -22.86 26.39 -88.65
N LEU A 294 -22.71 25.07 -88.44
CA LEU A 294 -21.92 24.19 -89.29
C LEU A 294 -22.65 23.86 -90.60
N ASP A 295 -23.98 23.69 -90.55
CA ASP A 295 -24.85 23.52 -91.72
C ASP A 295 -24.72 24.69 -92.73
N LYS A 296 -24.27 25.87 -92.28
CA LYS A 296 -24.02 27.05 -93.14
C LYS A 296 -22.62 27.11 -93.75
N ILE A 297 -21.70 26.24 -93.34
CA ILE A 297 -20.28 26.30 -93.73
C ILE A 297 -19.91 25.16 -94.71
N ILE A 298 -20.77 24.14 -94.85
CA ILE A 298 -20.49 22.94 -95.67
C ILE A 298 -20.82 23.14 -97.17
N GLU A 299 -21.52 24.22 -97.55
CA GLU A 299 -21.66 24.65 -98.96
C GLU A 299 -20.40 25.39 -99.49
N GLY A 300 -19.27 24.68 -99.67
CA GLY A 300 -18.01 25.39 -99.96
C GLY A 300 -16.79 24.59 -100.46
N LYS A 301 -16.93 23.82 -101.55
CA LYS A 301 -15.87 23.37 -102.49
C LYS A 301 -14.45 22.96 -101.98
N THR A 302 -14.09 21.70 -102.29
CA THR A 302 -12.92 21.26 -103.11
C THR A 302 -11.73 22.24 -103.31
N THR A 303 -10.45 21.84 -103.32
CA THR A 303 -9.88 20.61 -103.92
C THR A 303 -8.40 20.42 -103.51
N GLN A 304 -7.99 19.17 -103.28
CA GLN A 304 -6.84 18.53 -103.94
C GLN A 304 -5.43 19.21 -103.90
N ASP A 305 -4.81 19.27 -102.72
CA ASP A 305 -3.34 19.31 -102.55
C ASP A 305 -2.87 18.37 -101.40
N SER A 306 -3.76 17.49 -100.97
CA SER A 306 -3.69 16.75 -99.71
C SER A 306 -3.61 15.25 -99.97
N GLU A 307 -2.50 14.72 -100.49
CA GLU A 307 -2.29 13.25 -100.50
C GLU A 307 -1.37 12.82 -99.35
N VAL A 308 -0.26 13.55 -99.13
CA VAL A 308 0.58 13.40 -97.93
C VAL A 308 -0.14 13.95 -96.70
N VAL A 309 -0.86 15.06 -96.83
CA VAL A 309 -1.71 15.60 -95.74
C VAL A 309 -2.89 14.66 -95.48
N TYR A 310 -3.58 14.11 -96.49
CA TYR A 310 -4.61 13.08 -96.27
C TYR A 310 -4.07 11.81 -95.61
N LEU A 311 -2.87 11.34 -95.95
CA LEU A 311 -2.27 10.21 -95.24
C LEU A 311 -1.90 10.56 -93.79
N SER A 312 -1.41 11.78 -93.52
CA SER A 312 -1.14 12.26 -92.15
C SER A 312 -2.43 12.49 -91.34
N GLU A 313 -3.47 13.07 -91.94
CA GLU A 313 -4.80 13.25 -91.38
C GLU A 313 -5.50 11.92 -91.17
N LYS A 314 -5.31 10.94 -92.06
CA LYS A 314 -5.82 9.57 -91.93
C LYS A 314 -5.10 8.80 -90.84
N VAL A 315 -3.78 8.96 -90.68
CA VAL A 315 -3.04 8.42 -89.53
C VAL A 315 -3.52 9.09 -88.23
N CYS A 316 -3.68 10.42 -88.20
CA CYS A 316 -4.22 11.14 -87.05
C CYS A 316 -5.66 10.74 -86.70
N LEU A 317 -6.51 10.50 -87.71
CA LEU A 317 -7.86 9.96 -87.55
C LEU A 317 -7.83 8.52 -87.02
N LEU A 318 -6.94 7.67 -87.52
CA LEU A 318 -6.77 6.29 -87.06
C LEU A 318 -6.18 6.24 -85.65
N GLU A 319 -5.24 7.11 -85.28
CA GLU A 319 -4.73 7.26 -83.92
C GLU A 319 -5.81 7.78 -82.96
N LYS A 320 -6.64 8.73 -83.40
CA LYS A 320 -7.78 9.23 -82.63
C LYS A 320 -8.85 8.14 -82.46
N GLN A 321 -9.13 7.38 -83.51
CA GLN A 321 -10.03 6.22 -83.46
C GLN A 321 -9.46 5.11 -82.58
N LEU A 322 -8.16 4.85 -82.62
CA LEU A 322 -7.49 3.86 -81.77
C LEU A 322 -7.57 4.26 -80.29
N LYS A 323 -7.29 5.53 -79.96
CA LYS A 323 -7.45 6.05 -78.60
C LYS A 323 -8.90 6.02 -78.14
N GLU A 324 -9.84 6.33 -79.03
CA GLU A 324 -11.28 6.24 -78.75
C GLU A 324 -11.70 4.78 -78.49
N THR A 325 -11.26 3.82 -79.31
CA THR A 325 -11.56 2.39 -79.09
C THR A 325 -10.82 1.82 -77.88
N GLU A 326 -9.64 2.33 -77.52
CA GLU A 326 -8.91 1.97 -76.30
C GLU A 326 -9.63 2.51 -75.05
N CYS A 327 -10.10 3.77 -75.06
CA CYS A 327 -10.97 4.31 -74.03
C CYS A 327 -12.29 3.53 -73.90
N GLN A 328 -12.92 3.18 -75.02
CA GLN A 328 -14.13 2.35 -75.03
C GLN A 328 -13.85 0.93 -74.51
N LEU A 329 -12.70 0.33 -74.84
CA LEU A 329 -12.28 -0.97 -74.33
C LEU A 329 -12.03 -0.93 -72.81
N VAL A 330 -11.43 0.15 -72.30
CA VAL A 330 -11.26 0.36 -70.85
C VAL A 330 -12.62 0.52 -70.16
N ASN A 331 -13.57 1.25 -70.75
CA ASN A 331 -14.93 1.39 -70.21
C ASN A 331 -15.73 0.07 -70.26
N VAL A 332 -15.60 -0.71 -71.34
CA VAL A 332 -16.20 -2.05 -71.45
C VAL A 332 -15.58 -3.02 -70.45
N LYS A 333 -14.26 -2.92 -70.21
CA LYS A 333 -13.60 -3.70 -69.16
C LYS A 333 -14.08 -3.30 -67.77
N ALA A 334 -14.14 -2.01 -67.47
CA ALA A 334 -14.62 -1.51 -66.18
C ALA A 334 -16.08 -1.93 -65.91
N SER A 335 -16.96 -1.86 -66.92
CA SER A 335 -18.34 -2.33 -66.79
C SER A 335 -18.48 -3.86 -66.72
N ALA A 336 -17.58 -4.62 -67.36
CA ALA A 336 -17.51 -6.07 -67.18
C ALA A 336 -17.01 -6.45 -65.76
N ASP A 337 -16.00 -5.75 -65.24
CA ASP A 337 -15.50 -5.93 -63.88
C ASP A 337 -16.58 -5.53 -62.84
N GLU A 338 -17.33 -4.45 -63.08
CA GLU A 338 -18.47 -4.03 -62.26
C GLU A 338 -19.63 -5.04 -62.30
N TYR A 339 -19.98 -5.54 -63.49
CA TYR A 339 -20.99 -6.61 -63.63
C TYR A 339 -20.56 -7.90 -62.93
N GLN A 340 -19.27 -8.27 -62.99
CA GLN A 340 -18.73 -9.43 -62.27
C GLN A 340 -18.79 -9.22 -60.74
N GLN A 341 -18.53 -8.02 -60.25
CA GLN A 341 -18.71 -7.69 -58.83
C GLN A 341 -20.18 -7.76 -58.40
N GLN A 342 -21.10 -7.16 -59.18
CA GLN A 342 -22.54 -7.25 -58.92
C GLN A 342 -23.05 -8.70 -58.95
N TYR A 343 -22.59 -9.51 -59.91
CA TYR A 343 -22.90 -10.93 -59.99
C TYR A 343 -22.42 -11.68 -58.73
N ASN A 344 -21.17 -11.47 -58.31
CA ASN A 344 -20.61 -12.11 -57.11
C ASN A 344 -21.39 -11.72 -55.84
N VAL A 345 -21.73 -10.43 -55.66
CA VAL A 345 -22.54 -9.93 -54.54
C VAL A 345 -23.96 -10.51 -54.57
N THR A 346 -24.54 -10.66 -55.76
CA THR A 346 -25.86 -11.30 -55.91
C THR A 346 -25.79 -12.78 -55.56
N CYS A 347 -24.75 -13.50 -55.97
CA CYS A 347 -24.54 -14.89 -55.59
C CYS A 347 -24.34 -15.10 -54.09
N SER A 348 -23.62 -14.21 -53.39
CA SER A 348 -23.51 -14.30 -51.92
C SER A 348 -24.87 -14.04 -51.26
N GLN A 349 -25.62 -13.01 -51.70
CA GLN A 349 -26.96 -12.73 -51.19
C GLN A 349 -27.95 -13.90 -51.41
N ILE A 350 -27.88 -14.58 -52.56
CA ILE A 350 -28.67 -15.79 -52.82
C ILE A 350 -28.28 -16.90 -51.84
N THR A 351 -26.98 -17.10 -51.60
CA THR A 351 -26.48 -18.11 -50.64
C THR A 351 -26.96 -17.81 -49.22
N ASP A 352 -26.93 -16.54 -48.79
CA ASP A 352 -27.42 -16.11 -47.49
C ASP A 352 -28.94 -16.32 -47.36
N MET A 353 -29.71 -16.05 -48.42
CA MET A 353 -31.15 -16.33 -48.47
C MET A 353 -31.46 -17.82 -48.42
N ASP A 354 -30.72 -18.67 -49.14
CA ASP A 354 -30.89 -20.13 -49.11
C ASP A 354 -30.61 -20.70 -47.70
N ASN A 355 -29.57 -20.22 -47.02
CA ASN A 355 -29.27 -20.57 -45.63
C ASN A 355 -30.44 -20.19 -44.69
N LEU A 356 -30.98 -18.97 -44.84
CA LEU A 356 -32.13 -18.50 -44.05
C LEU A 356 -33.40 -19.31 -44.35
N ILE A 357 -33.61 -19.76 -45.60
CA ILE A 357 -34.71 -20.66 -45.97
C ILE A 357 -34.56 -22.03 -45.27
N ILE A 358 -33.34 -22.57 -45.16
CA ILE A 358 -33.06 -23.82 -44.44
C ILE A 358 -33.39 -23.65 -42.95
N GLU A 359 -32.91 -22.58 -42.32
CA GLU A 359 -33.18 -22.28 -40.91
C GLU A 359 -34.69 -22.10 -40.63
N LEU A 360 -35.40 -21.32 -41.47
CA LEU A 360 -36.85 -21.16 -41.34
C LEU A 360 -37.60 -22.48 -41.52
N LYS A 361 -37.12 -23.38 -42.37
CA LYS A 361 -37.73 -24.71 -42.59
C LYS A 361 -37.52 -25.64 -41.39
N GLU A 362 -36.35 -25.59 -40.76
CA GLU A 362 -36.10 -26.31 -39.51
C GLU A 362 -36.96 -25.75 -38.37
N ASN A 363 -37.01 -24.42 -38.22
CA ASN A 363 -37.87 -23.75 -37.25
C ASN A 363 -39.37 -24.06 -37.46
N ALA A 364 -39.83 -24.15 -38.71
CA ALA A 364 -41.20 -24.58 -39.04
C ALA A 364 -41.47 -26.04 -38.62
N SER A 365 -40.55 -26.97 -38.92
CA SER A 365 -40.63 -28.37 -38.47
C SER A 365 -40.67 -28.49 -36.94
N ASN A 366 -39.84 -27.71 -36.24
CA ASN A 366 -39.81 -27.67 -34.78
C ASN A 366 -41.09 -27.05 -34.18
N ALA A 367 -41.68 -26.07 -34.84
CA ALA A 367 -42.98 -25.51 -34.47
C ALA A 367 -44.13 -26.50 -34.72
N GLU A 368 -44.12 -27.23 -35.83
CA GLU A 368 -45.09 -28.29 -36.16
C GLU A 368 -45.01 -29.44 -35.15
N ASN A 369 -43.82 -29.92 -34.80
CA ASN A 369 -43.63 -30.93 -33.76
C ASN A 369 -44.18 -30.47 -32.40
N ARG A 370 -43.98 -29.20 -32.04
CA ARG A 370 -44.54 -28.61 -30.80
C ARG A 370 -46.06 -28.50 -30.86
N ALA A 371 -46.63 -28.13 -32.01
CA ALA A 371 -48.08 -28.07 -32.22
C ALA A 371 -48.72 -29.47 -32.13
N ASN A 372 -48.11 -30.48 -32.76
CA ASN A 372 -48.56 -31.87 -32.70
C ASN A 372 -48.48 -32.42 -31.26
N ALA A 373 -47.43 -32.10 -30.51
CA ALA A 373 -47.33 -32.47 -29.09
C ALA A 373 -48.42 -31.80 -28.24
N ALA A 374 -48.72 -30.53 -28.49
CA ALA A 374 -49.82 -29.82 -27.84
C ALA A 374 -51.20 -30.38 -28.23
N GLU A 375 -51.41 -30.78 -29.48
CA GLU A 375 -52.65 -31.44 -29.93
C GLU A 375 -52.86 -32.78 -29.23
N VAL A 376 -51.81 -33.60 -29.09
CA VAL A 376 -51.87 -34.85 -28.30
C VAL A 376 -52.23 -34.56 -26.84
N GLN A 377 -51.64 -33.52 -26.22
CA GLN A 377 -52.00 -33.12 -24.85
C GLN A 377 -53.45 -32.63 -24.75
N CYS A 378 -53.91 -31.80 -25.69
CA CYS A 378 -55.31 -31.36 -25.76
C CYS A 378 -56.29 -32.53 -25.93
N LYS A 379 -55.90 -33.56 -26.69
CA LYS A 379 -56.71 -34.77 -26.84
C LYS A 379 -56.79 -35.56 -25.53
N VAL A 380 -55.67 -35.80 -24.85
CA VAL A 380 -55.64 -36.45 -23.53
C VAL A 380 -56.44 -35.65 -22.49
N LEU A 381 -56.36 -34.32 -22.53
CA LEU A 381 -57.15 -33.44 -21.67
C LEU A 381 -58.66 -33.52 -21.98
N THR A 382 -59.02 -33.64 -23.25
CA THR A 382 -60.42 -33.84 -23.67
C THR A 382 -60.95 -35.20 -23.21
N GLU A 383 -60.16 -36.26 -23.38
CA GLU A 383 -60.48 -37.62 -22.92
C GLU A 383 -60.65 -37.66 -21.38
N THR A 384 -59.82 -36.94 -20.61
CA THR A 384 -59.99 -36.81 -19.14
C THR A 384 -61.17 -35.92 -18.74
N ILE A 385 -61.48 -34.86 -19.47
CA ILE A 385 -62.70 -34.05 -19.24
C ILE A 385 -63.95 -34.88 -19.51
N GLU A 386 -63.96 -35.75 -20.52
CA GLU A 386 -65.06 -36.69 -20.75
C GLU A 386 -65.19 -37.72 -19.63
N GLU A 387 -64.07 -38.27 -19.14
CA GLU A 387 -64.08 -39.23 -18.02
C GLU A 387 -64.59 -38.58 -16.72
N LEU A 388 -64.09 -37.39 -16.37
CA LEU A 388 -64.57 -36.61 -15.23
C LEU A 388 -66.05 -36.24 -15.35
N ASN A 389 -66.55 -35.94 -16.56
CA ASN A 389 -67.98 -35.70 -16.77
C ASN A 389 -68.84 -36.96 -16.59
N LYS A 390 -68.31 -38.16 -16.89
CA LYS A 390 -68.98 -39.44 -16.55
C LYS A 390 -68.99 -39.65 -15.03
N GLU A 391 -67.88 -39.41 -14.35
CA GLU A 391 -67.83 -39.51 -12.87
C GLU A 391 -68.80 -38.51 -12.21
N LEU A 392 -68.86 -37.27 -12.70
CA LEU A 392 -69.77 -36.24 -12.19
C LEU A 392 -71.24 -36.58 -12.49
N SER A 393 -71.55 -37.22 -13.63
CA SER A 393 -72.91 -37.70 -13.91
C SER A 393 -73.30 -38.88 -13.01
N LEU A 394 -72.39 -39.82 -12.74
CA LEU A 394 -72.58 -40.90 -11.77
C LEU A 394 -72.77 -40.35 -10.34
N LEU A 395 -72.00 -39.33 -9.94
CA LEU A 395 -72.13 -38.67 -8.64
C LEU A 395 -73.50 -37.98 -8.52
N LYS A 396 -73.97 -37.36 -9.60
CA LYS A 396 -75.28 -36.70 -9.68
C LYS A 396 -76.44 -37.69 -9.63
N ASP A 397 -76.33 -38.84 -10.29
CA ASP A 397 -77.32 -39.93 -10.25
C ASP A 397 -77.29 -40.70 -8.92
N SER A 398 -76.18 -40.69 -8.18
CA SER A 398 -76.06 -41.33 -6.86
C SER A 398 -76.79 -40.61 -5.72
N GLY A 399 -77.19 -39.35 -5.95
CA GLY A 399 -77.78 -38.48 -4.92
C GLY A 399 -76.70 -37.87 -4.01
N ILE A 400 -76.41 -36.58 -4.21
CA ILE A 400 -75.36 -35.86 -3.48
C ILE A 400 -75.64 -35.90 -1.96
N THR A 401 -74.81 -36.63 -1.22
CA THR A 401 -74.81 -36.60 0.25
C THR A 401 -73.98 -35.43 0.77
N SER A 402 -74.41 -34.85 1.91
CA SER A 402 -73.79 -33.67 2.54
C SER A 402 -72.29 -33.82 2.78
N GLU A 403 -71.84 -35.04 3.09
CA GLU A 403 -70.43 -35.37 3.35
C GLU A 403 -69.51 -35.08 2.16
N SER A 404 -70.00 -35.20 0.92
CA SER A 404 -69.19 -34.92 -0.28
C SER A 404 -68.87 -33.43 -0.42
N VAL A 405 -69.81 -32.56 -0.04
CA VAL A 405 -69.64 -31.10 -0.05
C VAL A 405 -68.71 -30.66 1.09
N GLU A 406 -68.88 -31.22 2.29
CA GLU A 406 -67.99 -30.95 3.43
C GLU A 406 -66.53 -31.37 3.17
N LEU A 407 -66.32 -32.47 2.43
CA LEU A 407 -64.97 -32.95 2.08
C LEU A 407 -64.30 -32.02 1.06
N LEU A 408 -65.03 -31.53 0.06
CA LEU A 408 -64.55 -30.52 -0.89
C LEU A 408 -64.28 -29.17 -0.21
N GLU A 409 -65.14 -28.70 0.71
CA GLU A 409 -64.87 -27.49 1.49
C GLU A 409 -63.61 -27.61 2.36
N ARG A 410 -63.36 -28.78 2.95
CA ARG A 410 -62.16 -29.03 3.76
C ARG A 410 -60.90 -29.01 2.88
N GLN A 411 -60.95 -29.64 1.71
CA GLN A 411 -59.85 -29.60 0.74
C GLN A 411 -59.60 -28.17 0.23
N LEU A 412 -60.65 -27.40 -0.08
CA LEU A 412 -60.53 -26.00 -0.51
C LEU A 412 -59.78 -25.17 0.54
N LYS A 413 -60.17 -25.28 1.82
CA LYS A 413 -59.50 -24.58 2.94
C LYS A 413 -58.04 -25.01 3.12
N GLU A 414 -57.72 -26.28 2.89
CA GLU A 414 -56.34 -26.77 2.97
C GLU A 414 -55.47 -26.25 1.80
N TYR A 415 -56.03 -26.16 0.58
CA TYR A 415 -55.35 -25.54 -0.55
C TYR A 415 -55.16 -24.04 -0.36
N ASP A 416 -56.15 -23.33 0.19
CA ASP A 416 -56.06 -21.89 0.47
C ASP A 416 -54.99 -21.60 1.54
N LEU A 417 -54.87 -22.44 2.57
CA LEU A 417 -53.82 -22.33 3.59
C LEU A 417 -52.43 -22.69 3.03
N LYS A 418 -52.33 -23.66 2.12
CA LYS A 418 -51.09 -23.94 1.38
C LYS A 418 -50.68 -22.78 0.46
N LEU A 419 -51.65 -22.13 -0.19
CA LEU A 419 -51.42 -20.95 -1.01
C LEU A 419 -50.92 -19.78 -0.16
N GLN A 420 -51.55 -19.50 0.99
CA GLN A 420 -51.11 -18.46 1.92
C GLN A 420 -49.68 -18.71 2.43
N ASN A 421 -49.34 -19.94 2.81
CA ASN A 421 -47.97 -20.28 3.20
C ASN A 421 -46.96 -20.11 2.05
N ALA A 422 -47.34 -20.47 0.82
CA ALA A 422 -46.48 -20.27 -0.36
C ALA A 422 -46.28 -18.77 -0.67
N VAL A 423 -47.33 -17.94 -0.53
CA VAL A 423 -47.25 -16.48 -0.69
C VAL A 423 -46.36 -15.87 0.40
N ALA A 424 -46.58 -16.20 1.66
CA ALA A 424 -45.74 -15.71 2.77
C ALA A 424 -44.27 -16.12 2.62
N SER A 425 -44.01 -17.35 2.15
CA SER A 425 -42.65 -17.80 1.83
C SER A 425 -42.03 -17.06 0.65
N ALA A 426 -42.81 -16.73 -0.38
CA ALA A 426 -42.36 -15.94 -1.52
C ALA A 426 -42.04 -14.49 -1.11
N GLU A 427 -42.92 -13.85 -0.33
CA GLU A 427 -42.71 -12.50 0.22
C GLU A 427 -41.47 -12.44 1.12
N ALA A 428 -41.29 -13.42 2.02
CA ALA A 428 -40.09 -13.52 2.85
C ALA A 428 -38.81 -13.71 2.01
N SER A 429 -38.86 -14.49 0.93
CA SER A 429 -37.72 -14.66 0.02
C SER A 429 -37.41 -13.38 -0.78
N GLN A 430 -38.43 -12.63 -1.17
CA GLN A 430 -38.29 -11.36 -1.86
C GLN A 430 -37.66 -10.30 -0.94
N GLU A 431 -38.07 -10.26 0.33
CA GLU A 431 -37.50 -9.33 1.31
C GLU A 431 -36.04 -9.67 1.62
N LYS A 432 -35.71 -10.97 1.77
CA LYS A 432 -34.32 -11.44 1.84
C LYS A 432 -33.50 -10.99 0.62
N GLN A 433 -34.06 -11.04 -0.58
CA GLN A 433 -33.39 -10.58 -1.80
C GLN A 433 -33.15 -9.07 -1.81
N LYS A 434 -34.10 -8.25 -1.33
CA LYS A 434 -33.89 -6.79 -1.17
C LYS A 434 -32.78 -6.48 -0.17
N MET A 435 -32.79 -7.14 0.98
CA MET A 435 -31.75 -6.97 2.02
C MET A 435 -30.35 -7.32 1.50
N LEU A 436 -30.22 -8.40 0.73
CA LEU A 436 -28.97 -8.75 0.04
C LEU A 436 -28.55 -7.65 -0.95
N TYR A 437 -29.49 -7.08 -1.71
CA TYR A 437 -29.22 -5.99 -2.64
C TYR A 437 -28.70 -4.72 -1.95
N TYR A 438 -29.28 -4.33 -0.81
CA TYR A 438 -28.78 -3.20 -0.01
C TYR A 438 -27.37 -3.48 0.52
N THR A 439 -27.15 -4.68 1.08
CA THR A 439 -25.83 -5.11 1.58
C THR A 439 -24.76 -5.08 0.48
N ILE A 440 -25.11 -5.50 -0.75
CA ILE A 440 -24.20 -5.47 -1.91
C ILE A 440 -23.84 -4.02 -2.30
N GLU A 441 -24.80 -3.09 -2.30
CA GLU A 441 -24.53 -1.68 -2.62
C GLU A 441 -23.66 -1.00 -1.54
N ASP A 442 -23.90 -1.31 -0.26
CA ASP A 442 -23.04 -0.86 0.85
C ASP A 442 -21.61 -1.41 0.74
N MET A 443 -21.45 -2.72 0.46
CA MET A 443 -20.15 -3.33 0.19
C MET A 443 -19.43 -2.68 -0.99
N LYS A 444 -20.16 -2.35 -2.05
CA LYS A 444 -19.64 -1.64 -3.24
C LYS A 444 -19.22 -0.21 -2.91
N HIS A 445 -19.90 0.49 -2.00
CA HIS A 445 -19.45 1.77 -1.46
C HIS A 445 -18.14 1.63 -0.66
N VAL A 446 -18.03 0.61 0.21
CA VAL A 446 -16.80 0.31 0.96
C VAL A 446 -15.64 -0.03 0.02
N ILE A 447 -15.84 -0.89 -0.98
CA ILE A 447 -14.82 -1.22 -2.00
C ILE A 447 -14.35 0.03 -2.75
N LYS A 448 -15.26 0.96 -3.07
CA LYS A 448 -14.92 2.23 -3.75
C LYS A 448 -14.08 3.15 -2.87
N ASP A 449 -14.42 3.28 -1.58
CA ASP A 449 -13.64 4.04 -0.61
C ASP A 449 -12.24 3.42 -0.40
N LEU A 450 -12.17 2.12 -0.14
CA LEU A 450 -10.92 1.37 0.00
C LEU A 450 -10.03 1.52 -1.24
N LYS A 451 -10.58 1.41 -2.45
CA LYS A 451 -9.83 1.62 -3.70
C LYS A 451 -9.24 3.03 -3.78
N SER A 452 -9.99 4.06 -3.36
CA SER A 452 -9.47 5.43 -3.33
C SER A 452 -8.35 5.64 -2.29
N LYS A 453 -8.44 4.95 -1.13
CA LYS A 453 -7.40 4.94 -0.09
C LYS A 453 -6.15 4.21 -0.57
N VAL A 454 -6.29 3.09 -1.26
CA VAL A 454 -5.17 2.34 -1.87
C VAL A 454 -4.43 3.21 -2.89
N SER A 455 -5.12 3.82 -3.86
CA SER A 455 -4.45 4.71 -4.84
C SER A 455 -3.77 5.92 -4.18
N LYS A 456 -4.30 6.42 -3.05
CA LYS A 456 -3.63 7.47 -2.27
C LYS A 456 -2.39 6.95 -1.54
N ALA A 457 -2.43 5.74 -0.99
CA ALA A 457 -1.28 5.12 -0.33
C ALA A 457 -0.16 4.78 -1.32
N GLU A 458 -0.53 4.28 -2.51
CA GLU A 458 0.36 3.98 -3.63
C GLU A 458 1.13 5.24 -4.07
N SER A 459 0.43 6.34 -4.37
CA SER A 459 1.09 7.62 -4.72
C SER A 459 1.95 8.23 -3.60
N LEU A 460 1.69 7.89 -2.33
CA LEU A 460 2.56 8.25 -1.20
C LEU A 460 3.80 7.35 -1.10
N ALA A 461 3.67 6.06 -1.44
CA ALA A 461 4.78 5.13 -1.52
C ALA A 461 5.73 5.52 -2.67
N ASP A 462 5.21 5.81 -3.87
CA ASP A 462 5.98 6.33 -5.01
C ASP A 462 6.77 7.59 -4.63
N SER A 463 6.11 8.55 -3.95
CA SER A 463 6.74 9.79 -3.48
C SER A 463 7.74 9.58 -2.33
N ALA A 464 7.68 8.46 -1.61
CA ALA A 464 8.67 8.09 -0.61
C ALA A 464 9.87 7.40 -1.28
N GLU A 465 9.63 6.52 -2.26
CA GLU A 465 10.67 5.87 -3.06
C GLU A 465 11.53 6.90 -3.81
N GLU A 466 10.92 7.88 -4.49
CA GLU A 466 11.65 8.96 -5.17
C GLU A 466 12.55 9.76 -4.20
N LYS A 467 12.07 10.04 -2.98
CA LYS A 467 12.90 10.69 -1.93
C LYS A 467 14.04 9.80 -1.45
N CYS A 468 13.80 8.50 -1.28
CA CYS A 468 14.83 7.54 -0.90
C CYS A 468 15.91 7.40 -1.97
N ILE A 469 15.55 7.46 -3.26
CA ILE A 469 16.49 7.49 -4.38
C ILE A 469 17.35 8.76 -4.30
N ILE A 470 16.74 9.95 -4.23
CA ILE A 470 17.45 11.23 -4.15
C ILE A 470 18.40 11.28 -2.93
N LEU A 471 17.96 10.79 -1.76
CA LEU A 471 18.80 10.70 -0.56
C LEU A 471 19.95 9.70 -0.73
N SER A 472 19.72 8.58 -1.42
CA SER A 472 20.76 7.58 -1.71
C SER A 472 21.82 8.12 -2.67
N GLU A 473 21.42 8.83 -3.72
CA GLU A 473 22.31 9.52 -4.64
C GLU A 473 23.13 10.59 -3.92
N SER A 474 22.48 11.48 -3.16
CA SER A 474 23.19 12.52 -2.38
C SER A 474 24.13 11.93 -1.32
N ASN A 475 23.82 10.77 -0.74
CA ASN A 475 24.69 10.09 0.21
C ASN A 475 25.89 9.41 -0.49
N ALA A 476 25.70 8.91 -1.71
CA ALA A 476 26.80 8.41 -2.53
C ALA A 476 27.78 9.54 -2.92
N ASP A 477 27.28 10.68 -3.37
CA ASP A 477 28.07 11.88 -3.68
C ASP A 477 28.88 12.37 -2.47
N LEU A 478 28.24 12.47 -1.30
CA LEU A 478 28.91 12.85 -0.04
C LEU A 478 29.99 11.84 0.38
N ASN A 479 29.75 10.54 0.16
CA ASN A 479 30.73 9.50 0.47
C ASN A 479 31.92 9.54 -0.50
N GLU A 480 31.70 9.88 -1.78
CA GLU A 480 32.79 10.15 -2.73
C GLU A 480 33.62 11.37 -2.29
N GLU A 481 32.98 12.48 -1.89
CA GLU A 481 33.69 13.66 -1.38
C GLU A 481 34.50 13.36 -0.10
N ILE A 482 33.93 12.60 0.85
CA ILE A 482 34.64 12.13 2.05
C ILE A 482 35.85 11.27 1.66
N SER A 483 35.71 10.37 0.67
CA SER A 483 36.83 9.54 0.19
C SER A 483 37.95 10.39 -0.42
N PHE A 484 37.60 11.40 -1.22
CA PHE A 484 38.54 12.35 -1.83
C PHE A 484 39.28 13.17 -0.76
N LEU A 485 38.57 13.68 0.25
CA LEU A 485 39.15 14.44 1.35
C LEU A 485 40.08 13.57 2.22
N ARG A 486 39.71 12.30 2.48
CA ARG A 486 40.59 11.33 3.16
C ARG A 486 41.88 11.07 2.39
N ASN A 487 41.80 10.79 1.09
CA ASN A 487 42.98 10.57 0.23
C ASN A 487 43.90 11.81 0.22
N ARG A 488 43.33 13.02 0.18
CA ARG A 488 44.08 14.28 0.26
C ARG A 488 44.73 14.49 1.64
N LEU A 489 44.04 14.11 2.72
CA LEU A 489 44.58 14.19 4.09
C LEU A 489 45.77 13.23 4.26
N GLU A 490 45.66 12.00 3.79
CA GLU A 490 46.74 11.01 3.83
C GLU A 490 47.99 11.50 3.08
N TYR A 491 47.82 12.09 1.89
CA TYR A 491 48.92 12.72 1.15
C TYR A 491 49.60 13.84 1.93
N LEU A 492 48.81 14.72 2.57
CA LEU A 492 49.33 15.82 3.38
C LEU A 492 50.04 15.32 4.65
N GLU A 493 49.52 14.27 5.30
CA GLU A 493 50.17 13.66 6.46
C GLU A 493 51.52 13.01 6.06
N GLY A 494 51.56 12.30 4.94
CA GLY A 494 52.80 11.74 4.38
C GLY A 494 53.85 12.83 4.11
N SER A 495 53.44 13.93 3.48
CA SER A 495 54.30 15.10 3.22
C SER A 495 54.81 15.75 4.52
N LEU A 496 53.93 15.88 5.52
CA LEU A 496 54.29 16.42 6.84
C LEU A 496 55.31 15.51 7.54
N ARG A 497 55.08 14.19 7.61
CA ARG A 497 56.02 13.21 8.19
C ARG A 497 57.39 13.26 7.50
N GLN A 498 57.42 13.36 6.18
CA GLN A 498 58.67 13.50 5.42
C GLN A 498 59.41 14.80 5.76
N SER A 499 58.68 15.92 5.88
CA SER A 499 59.22 17.22 6.31
C SER A 499 59.80 17.17 7.73
N GLU A 500 59.10 16.50 8.66
CA GLU A 500 59.59 16.29 10.03
C GLU A 500 60.84 15.42 10.08
N GLU A 501 60.89 14.32 9.32
CA GLU A 501 62.07 13.47 9.25
C GLU A 501 63.28 14.23 8.68
N ALA A 502 63.08 15.02 7.61
CA ALA A 502 64.11 15.89 7.05
C ALA A 502 64.61 16.96 8.06
N LYS A 503 63.70 17.58 8.83
CA LYS A 503 64.05 18.48 9.95
C LYS A 503 64.84 17.75 11.03
N ARG A 504 64.41 16.55 11.43
CA ARG A 504 65.06 15.71 12.46
C ARG A 504 66.47 15.28 12.03
N ALA A 505 66.65 14.90 10.76
CA ALA A 505 67.94 14.58 10.17
C ALA A 505 68.86 15.80 10.14
N THR A 506 68.36 16.96 9.69
CA THR A 506 69.08 18.24 9.68
C THR A 506 69.51 18.66 11.09
N ALA A 507 68.62 18.60 12.08
CA ALA A 507 68.94 18.90 13.48
C ALA A 507 70.01 17.97 14.05
N LYS A 508 69.96 16.67 13.72
CA LYS A 508 70.99 15.68 14.12
C LYS A 508 72.35 16.00 13.49
N ASP A 509 72.39 16.48 12.25
CA ASP A 509 73.63 16.90 11.60
C ASP A 509 74.19 18.21 12.17
N ILE A 510 73.35 19.23 12.38
CA ILE A 510 73.72 20.46 13.10
C ILE A 510 74.30 20.11 14.47
N GLY A 511 73.71 19.16 15.20
CA GLY A 511 74.23 18.66 16.48
C GLY A 511 75.63 18.05 16.38
N LYS A 512 75.96 17.35 15.28
CA LYS A 512 77.33 16.87 15.01
C LYS A 512 78.28 18.03 14.74
N ARG A 513 77.92 18.95 13.81
CA ARG A 513 78.74 20.12 13.46
C ARG A 513 79.03 21.00 14.67
N THR A 514 78.03 21.22 15.53
CA THR A 514 78.14 22.00 16.77
C THR A 514 79.12 21.36 17.76
N LYS A 515 79.15 20.02 17.88
CA LYS A 515 80.16 19.32 18.70
C LYS A 515 81.58 19.54 18.17
N VAL A 516 81.79 19.42 16.85
CA VAL A 516 83.09 19.69 16.21
C VAL A 516 83.52 21.14 16.42
N PHE A 517 82.62 22.09 16.20
CA PHE A 517 82.89 23.51 16.43
C PHE A 517 83.23 23.79 17.89
N LYS A 518 82.49 23.20 18.85
CA LYS A 518 82.79 23.31 20.28
C LYS A 518 84.21 22.82 20.61
N SER A 519 84.62 21.64 20.09
CA SER A 519 86.00 21.15 20.29
C SER A 519 87.05 22.09 19.70
N LEU A 520 86.81 22.63 18.51
CA LEU A 520 87.72 23.56 17.85
C LEU A 520 87.84 24.89 18.61
N VAL A 521 86.73 25.43 19.12
CA VAL A 521 86.72 26.63 19.98
C VAL A 521 87.46 26.38 21.30
N THR A 522 87.28 25.22 21.94
CA THR A 522 88.05 24.89 23.16
C THR A 522 89.54 24.76 22.88
N GLN A 523 89.93 24.17 21.75
CA GLN A 523 91.34 24.10 21.34
C GLN A 523 91.92 25.49 21.04
N LEU A 524 91.16 26.35 20.34
CA LEU A 524 91.55 27.73 20.06
C LEU A 524 91.70 28.56 21.35
N ALA A 525 90.84 28.32 22.35
CA ALA A 525 90.93 28.97 23.65
C ALA A 525 92.20 28.55 24.41
N LEU A 526 92.54 27.26 24.41
CA LEU A 526 93.78 26.74 25.01
C LEU A 526 95.03 27.30 24.32
N GLU A 527 95.06 27.38 22.99
CA GLU A 527 96.18 27.99 22.27
C GLU A 527 96.28 29.50 22.51
N ARG A 528 95.15 30.23 22.62
CA ARG A 528 95.16 31.64 23.04
C ARG A 528 95.71 31.81 24.45
N GLU A 529 95.35 30.94 25.40
CA GLU A 529 95.89 30.97 26.76
C GLU A 529 97.40 30.68 26.79
N HIS A 530 97.85 29.67 26.05
CA HIS A 530 99.25 29.31 25.89
C HIS A 530 100.08 30.44 25.24
N LEU A 531 99.56 31.06 24.17
CA LEU A 531 100.18 32.22 23.53
C LEU A 531 100.23 33.43 24.48
N ASN A 532 99.16 33.67 25.26
CA ASN A 532 99.13 34.74 26.24
C ASN A 532 100.13 34.51 27.40
N LYS A 533 100.33 33.26 27.84
CA LYS A 533 101.38 32.88 28.79
C LYS A 533 102.77 33.15 28.22
N LYS A 534 103.02 32.80 26.94
CA LYS A 534 104.28 33.12 26.24
C LYS A 534 104.51 34.62 26.12
N LEU A 535 103.49 35.39 25.71
CA LEU A 535 103.55 36.86 25.64
C LEU A 535 103.82 37.48 27.01
N SER A 536 103.18 36.98 28.07
CA SER A 536 103.41 37.46 29.45
C SER A 536 104.84 37.17 29.92
N SER A 537 105.37 35.98 29.62
CA SER A 537 106.77 35.63 29.89
C SER A 537 107.72 36.57 29.16
N LEU A 538 107.55 36.74 27.85
CA LEU A 538 108.39 37.59 27.01
C LEU A 538 108.27 39.08 27.38
N ALA A 539 107.10 39.54 27.81
CA ALA A 539 106.89 40.88 28.34
C ALA A 539 107.60 41.09 29.69
N SER A 540 107.63 40.06 30.55
CA SER A 540 108.39 40.12 31.80
C SER A 540 109.91 40.14 31.56
N GLU A 541 110.38 39.37 30.58
CA GLU A 541 111.78 39.37 30.13
C GLU A 541 112.16 40.72 29.52
N ASN A 542 111.34 41.26 28.61
CA ASN A 542 111.50 42.62 28.07
C ASN A 542 111.50 43.68 29.18
N LYS A 543 110.66 43.55 30.23
CA LYS A 543 110.69 44.45 31.38
C LYS A 543 112.02 44.37 32.13
N ILE A 544 112.58 43.18 32.31
CA ILE A 544 113.91 42.97 32.91
C ILE A 544 115.01 43.56 32.01
N LEU A 545 114.94 43.36 30.69
CA LEU A 545 115.91 43.93 29.74
C LEU A 545 115.83 45.46 29.66
N VAL A 546 114.63 46.05 29.70
CA VAL A 546 114.43 47.51 29.78
C VAL A 546 114.96 48.07 31.10
N VAL A 547 114.79 47.37 32.23
CA VAL A 547 115.43 47.75 33.50
C VAL A 547 116.95 47.67 33.37
N LYS A 548 117.52 46.58 32.85
CA LYS A 548 118.97 46.45 32.60
C LYS A 548 119.51 47.55 31.67
N LEU A 549 118.77 47.93 30.62
CA LEU A 549 119.14 49.04 29.73
C LEU A 549 119.08 50.39 30.44
N LYS A 550 118.02 50.68 31.21
CA LYS A 550 117.94 51.90 32.03
C LYS A 550 119.02 51.96 33.11
N GLN A 551 119.47 50.80 33.60
CA GLN A 551 120.53 50.65 34.59
C GLN A 551 121.93 50.75 33.96
N ALA A 552 122.08 50.39 32.68
CA ALA A 552 123.28 50.67 31.88
C ALA A 552 123.37 52.14 31.38
N TYR A 553 122.27 52.88 31.41
CA TYR A 553 122.16 54.28 30.96
C TYR A 553 122.08 55.32 32.09
N LYS A 554 122.50 54.99 33.33
CA LYS A 554 122.52 55.96 34.43
C LYS A 554 123.81 55.95 35.25
N ASP A 555 124.69 56.87 34.90
CA ASP A 555 125.24 57.88 35.83
C ASP A 555 125.52 59.18 35.02
N PRO A 556 125.65 60.37 35.65
CA PRO A 556 124.45 61.20 35.84
C PRO A 556 124.54 62.63 35.27
N SER A 557 123.40 63.21 34.85
CA SER A 557 123.19 64.67 34.84
C SER A 557 121.72 65.12 34.78
N GLN A 558 121.37 66.00 35.73
CA GLN A 558 120.54 67.23 35.62
C GLN A 558 119.23 67.29 34.79
N GLU A 559 118.09 67.25 35.51
CA GLU A 559 117.05 68.32 35.63
C GLU A 559 116.11 68.73 34.45
N VAL A 560 114.99 69.39 34.85
CA VAL A 560 114.04 70.23 34.06
C VAL A 560 112.94 69.56 33.20
N SER A 561 111.83 69.26 33.87
CA SER A 561 110.41 69.64 33.58
C SER A 561 109.70 69.42 32.21
N ALA A 562 108.36 69.35 32.34
CA ALA A 562 107.33 69.95 31.46
C ALA A 562 106.49 69.04 30.52
N THR A 563 105.31 68.67 31.05
CA THR A 563 103.97 68.92 30.45
C THR A 563 103.46 68.07 29.25
N LEU A 564 102.12 68.02 29.16
CA LEU A 564 101.22 67.52 28.10
C LEU A 564 100.94 66.00 28.16
N SER A 565 99.72 65.49 28.42
CA SER A 565 98.31 65.81 28.04
C SER A 565 97.80 64.98 26.86
N SER A 566 96.47 64.78 26.81
CA SER A 566 95.67 63.81 26.03
C SER A 566 95.44 62.51 26.81
N GLU A 567 94.26 62.24 27.40
CA GLU A 567 92.91 62.79 27.20
C GLU A 567 92.30 62.44 25.83
N HIS A 568 91.50 61.36 25.86
CA HIS A 568 90.36 60.96 25.01
C HIS A 568 90.01 59.51 25.47
N GLU A 569 88.87 59.18 26.08
CA GLU A 569 87.48 59.38 25.62
C GLU A 569 87.40 59.25 24.10
N ASP A 570 86.73 58.25 23.51
CA ASP A 570 85.28 58.27 23.57
C ASP A 570 84.62 57.03 22.95
N ASN A 571 83.36 56.82 23.36
CA ASN A 571 82.22 56.35 22.58
C ASN A 571 82.42 55.53 21.28
N LYS A 572 81.69 54.39 21.20
CA LYS A 572 80.48 54.38 20.35
C LYS A 572 79.44 53.30 20.65
N SER A 573 78.23 53.77 20.93
CA SER A 573 76.97 53.06 20.73
C SER A 573 76.41 53.38 19.33
N SER A 574 75.92 52.35 18.63
CA SER A 574 75.06 52.39 17.42
C SER A 574 74.74 50.93 17.08
N LYS A 575 73.53 50.37 16.96
CA LYS A 575 72.16 50.86 16.64
C LYS A 575 72.04 51.52 15.27
N THR A 576 70.93 51.21 14.56
CA THR A 576 70.59 51.51 13.14
C THR A 576 71.35 50.63 12.13
N SER A 577 70.82 50.06 11.03
CA SER A 577 69.49 49.73 10.45
C SER A 577 69.57 49.93 8.91
N SER A 578 68.66 49.32 8.13
CA SER A 578 68.49 49.48 6.66
C SER A 578 69.54 48.76 5.78
N ALA A 579 69.11 47.86 4.88
CA ALA A 579 68.73 48.09 3.46
C ALA A 579 69.97 48.20 2.53
N ASN A 580 70.10 47.60 1.35
CA ASN A 580 69.30 46.74 0.45
C ASN A 580 70.32 46.04 -0.52
N ASP A 581 70.07 45.08 -1.42
CA ASP A 581 68.92 44.25 -1.88
C ASP A 581 69.51 42.95 -2.51
N ASP A 582 68.68 41.92 -2.80
CA ASP A 582 68.63 41.25 -4.13
C ASP A 582 67.56 40.14 -4.21
N GLU A 583 66.82 40.21 -5.30
CA GLU A 583 65.60 39.54 -5.74
C GLU A 583 65.67 38.00 -5.94
N ILE A 584 64.55 37.29 -5.70
CA ILE A 584 63.97 36.25 -6.60
C ILE A 584 62.52 35.90 -6.19
N LYS A 585 61.63 35.95 -7.18
CA LYS A 585 60.22 35.50 -7.26
C LYS A 585 60.03 34.02 -6.86
N SER A 586 58.84 33.44 -6.58
CA SER A 586 57.40 33.76 -6.77
C SER A 586 56.60 32.61 -6.11
N ASP A 587 55.30 32.62 -5.79
CA ASP A 587 54.26 33.66 -5.74
C ASP A 587 53.21 33.19 -4.71
N SER A 588 52.42 34.09 -4.11
CA SER A 588 51.29 33.70 -3.25
C SER A 588 50.07 34.60 -3.45
N THR A 589 48.92 33.94 -3.59
CA THR A 589 47.52 34.40 -3.69
C THR A 589 47.19 35.77 -3.07
N THR A 590 46.53 36.67 -3.82
CA THR A 590 45.14 37.20 -3.58
C THR A 590 44.76 38.40 -4.49
N SER A 591 43.47 38.76 -4.49
CA SER A 591 42.69 39.73 -5.30
C SER A 591 43.13 41.22 -5.21
N ASP A 592 42.59 42.23 -5.94
CA ASP A 592 41.25 42.42 -6.54
C ASP A 592 41.16 43.62 -7.57
N VAL A 593 39.98 43.77 -8.21
CA VAL A 593 39.36 44.93 -8.92
C VAL A 593 39.90 45.38 -10.29
N GLY A 594 39.04 45.28 -11.33
CA GLY A 594 39.28 45.79 -12.69
C GLY A 594 38.04 45.93 -13.61
N THR A 595 36.86 46.14 -13.05
CA THR A 595 35.55 46.56 -13.63
C THR A 595 35.38 46.68 -15.17
N VAL A 596 34.64 45.75 -15.79
CA VAL A 596 33.74 46.04 -16.95
C VAL A 596 32.42 45.28 -16.78
N ARG A 597 31.30 45.97 -17.04
CA ARG A 597 29.93 45.54 -16.76
C ARG A 597 29.42 44.44 -17.71
N ARG A 598 28.76 43.42 -17.16
CA ARG A 598 27.60 42.77 -17.79
C ARG A 598 26.45 42.71 -16.77
N ILE A 599 25.23 42.82 -17.28
CA ILE A 599 24.02 43.08 -16.49
C ILE A 599 23.44 41.78 -15.94
N ASP A 600 22.96 41.88 -14.71
CA ASP A 600 22.33 40.82 -13.93
C ASP A 600 21.00 40.36 -14.54
N ALA A 601 20.75 39.06 -14.50
CA ALA A 601 19.48 38.40 -14.81
C ALA A 601 19.35 37.08 -14.02
N GLY A 602 19.78 37.07 -12.75
CA GLY A 602 19.86 35.84 -11.94
C GLY A 602 19.34 35.95 -10.50
N VAL A 603 19.04 37.16 -9.98
CA VAL A 603 18.62 37.33 -8.57
C VAL A 603 17.19 37.87 -8.46
N LEU A 604 16.23 37.08 -8.92
CA LEU A 604 14.88 37.10 -8.34
C LEU A 604 14.84 36.02 -7.24
N SER A 605 15.01 36.45 -6.00
CA SER A 605 14.80 35.57 -4.84
C SER A 605 13.43 34.90 -4.97
N PHE A 606 13.35 33.57 -4.90
CA PHE A 606 12.10 32.83 -5.17
C PHE A 606 10.97 33.11 -4.14
N LYS A 607 11.33 33.67 -2.97
CA LYS A 607 10.43 33.88 -1.82
C LYS A 607 9.20 34.77 -2.09
N PRO A 608 9.28 35.96 -2.73
CA PRO A 608 8.09 36.79 -3.01
C PRO A 608 7.19 36.19 -4.10
N LEU A 609 7.76 35.41 -5.03
CA LEU A 609 7.01 34.68 -6.07
C LEU A 609 6.16 33.57 -5.44
N LEU A 610 6.75 32.78 -4.53
CA LEU A 610 6.03 31.77 -3.75
C LEU A 610 4.92 32.39 -2.89
N ILE A 611 5.20 33.50 -2.19
CA ILE A 611 4.20 34.19 -1.37
C ILE A 611 3.05 34.73 -2.23
N SER A 612 3.36 35.33 -3.39
CA SER A 612 2.34 35.78 -4.35
C SER A 612 1.47 34.63 -4.86
N LEU A 613 2.08 33.48 -5.19
CA LEU A 613 1.35 32.28 -5.61
C LEU A 613 0.42 31.77 -4.50
N PHE A 614 0.90 31.70 -3.25
CA PHE A 614 0.07 31.31 -2.10
C PHE A 614 -1.10 32.28 -1.87
N VAL A 615 -0.88 33.60 -1.98
CA VAL A 615 -1.96 34.59 -1.84
C VAL A 615 -3.01 34.43 -2.94
N VAL A 616 -2.61 34.14 -4.19
CA VAL A 616 -3.54 33.86 -5.29
C VAL A 616 -4.31 32.56 -5.06
N VAL A 617 -3.64 31.47 -4.66
CA VAL A 617 -4.28 30.17 -4.38
C VAL A 617 -5.28 30.29 -3.22
N ILE A 618 -4.92 30.98 -2.13
CA ILE A 618 -5.83 31.23 -1.01
C ILE A 618 -7.01 32.10 -1.45
N SER A 619 -6.78 33.13 -2.27
CA SER A 619 -7.86 33.99 -2.79
C SER A 619 -8.85 33.20 -3.67
N VAL A 620 -8.35 32.31 -4.54
CA VAL A 620 -9.19 31.44 -5.38
C VAL A 620 -9.93 30.40 -4.54
N ALA A 621 -9.28 29.79 -3.54
CA ALA A 621 -9.91 28.84 -2.63
C ALA A 621 -11.02 29.51 -1.80
N THR A 622 -10.80 30.73 -1.29
CA THR A 622 -11.86 31.49 -0.59
C THR A 622 -12.99 31.90 -1.53
N PHE A 623 -12.70 32.32 -2.76
CA PHE A 623 -13.72 32.66 -3.75
C PHE A 623 -14.61 31.46 -4.08
N LEU A 624 -14.02 30.29 -4.33
CA LEU A 624 -14.76 29.05 -4.58
C LEU A 624 -15.55 28.57 -3.35
N TYR A 625 -15.01 28.75 -2.14
CA TYR A 625 -15.71 28.43 -0.89
C TYR A 625 -16.95 29.31 -0.68
N PHE A 626 -16.85 30.62 -0.93
CA PHE A 626 -18.01 31.51 -0.86
C PHE A 626 -19.03 31.24 -1.98
N GLN A 627 -18.58 30.94 -3.21
CA GLN A 627 -19.48 30.60 -4.32
C GLN A 627 -20.21 29.26 -4.10
N GLY A 628 -19.59 28.31 -3.39
CA GLY A 628 -20.25 27.08 -2.94
C GLY A 628 -21.27 27.28 -1.81
N LEU A 629 -21.18 28.38 -1.07
CA LEU A 629 -22.12 28.75 -0.01
C LEU A 629 -23.36 29.49 -0.56
N GLU A 630 -23.22 30.29 -1.61
CA GLU A 630 -24.38 30.93 -2.27
C GLU A 630 -25.25 29.94 -3.06
N LEU A 631 -24.69 28.83 -3.54
CA LEU A 631 -25.45 27.79 -4.27
C LEU A 631 -26.30 26.86 -3.38
N ASN A 632 -26.25 27.01 -2.05
CA ASN A 632 -26.91 26.09 -1.11
C ASN A 632 -28.03 26.76 -0.29
N VAL A 633 -28.58 27.88 -0.79
CA VAL A 633 -29.61 28.69 -0.11
C VAL A 633 -30.97 28.69 -0.83
N ASP A 634 -31.03 28.38 -2.13
CA ASP A 634 -32.24 28.60 -2.96
C ASP A 634 -33.17 27.37 -3.15
N ASP A 635 -32.78 26.15 -2.74
CA ASP A 635 -33.61 24.92 -2.92
C ASP A 635 -34.39 24.51 -1.66
N SER A 636 -34.86 25.49 -0.86
CA SER A 636 -35.79 25.22 0.25
C SER A 636 -36.89 26.29 0.42
N LEU A 637 -37.80 26.37 -0.56
CA LEU A 637 -39.16 26.90 -0.35
C LEU A 637 -40.22 26.24 -1.27
#